data_AF-A0A3B8SNB5-F1
#
_entry.id   AF-A0A3B8SNB5-F1
#
_cell.length_a   1.000
_cell.length_b   1.000
_cell.length_c   1.000
_cell.angle_alpha   90.00
_cell.angle_beta   90.00
_cell.angle_gamma   90.00
#
_symmetry.space_group_name_H-M   'P 1'
#
loop_
_entity.id
_entity.type
_entity.pdbx_description
1 polymer ?
#
loop_
_entity_poly.entity_id
_entity_poly.type
_entity_poly.pdbx_seq_one_letter_code
_entity_poly.pdbx_strand_id
1 'polypeptide(L)'
;MSKISIQEYQEIENNSFSLSIKEKERLFNAYQNGDNASMYTLLKSYYKNVINYVLKFCAKKSIYDIDDMIKYINSCLFQRMQICTSIYSYEKDINRLIAREALRYIKRVKINNKKDSFSFINLEIDENILKVLKDSLDPDIYYVFYQMVSGIPIEEISSKLNIDLLEARKRYIFALETLETFLANDDKRLKRRIYSIKEREGNKSSRIKVTPYSIDSIIIYFYLKDSLTHEEQRLYYYQVFSKYSYFTNELCSSLKLTEQELLALSTSLNEKISTASQSPDYLEFKEEMLNLYGPYVYNLVKSESYKKFDFSTIKEAVNLLTFDDIKKFLDDDCAYLTDNEKKLLYKYYYKVGRYSAEVEDIERDVNLNLFGYKASKEDLHPQKYYQTYLDHIDEFDESQRLFLECYYFKKKDKREFIKKYPDSKLYYRYYMLTNRLEKLYYNINNFLDNDFNRAKWLLIRSKYQERHTEERVHLLDLFYGVDSDPLSIKEIAKLYPSLTYIKVHDMISDAREAAINIYINKKHKIEITKKDYLPYLSEQYDYTDETRKILIMFLEQDLDYEEISKRTGLNRTRISNIITDGIRKIDHYRLGVLKARKISTVTLKDIYKLFGDKITEEEKEIYSLRYNYGNSNEAIAVILNIPRINVNRAMQHLYDLHDKLLIKNVTISSKDISRELHRHFTDTVLTEREQQVLSLYYGIKTKYNKTGKHLESKDIQKLLSISNYTFYHTIYESTDKIKLRKIGALSPDLSVFTREELTTILEDRHLPISDKERYIINSLFALNNHEYKSLNELSKELGDLKNSVRRRYYRAIVNIKKYLNGELDEQMDFETDIVPYLKYFSNSDRVFIYDYFKNNLSYEALGEKYHLTREMTIAIINRLRINIYEITHGKTDKKFDFDYYQEAIKSPDLPFYGDLKVATEIFDLYFGISEMRRLSIPEIKERLNLPQQTTAINNSIYQLMVSVCKLREGIKKTNEFTLEEIISYYERHKDEMDCIHKVYYERFFKRINNTQEINGKKSKIPTMITYDLLKEREANLFHLSTASKEEIKSILNNPNYILDSKTKHTLSDIVNPYGNLDGRDINHVYRIINSLIERQLLFVDKGKSYRLKLEEQ
;
A
#
# COMPACT_ATOMS: atom_id res chain seq x y z
N MET A 1 3.61 -0.25 -44.26
CA MET A 1 4.81 -1.11 -44.40
C MET A 1 4.44 -2.27 -45.31
N SER A 2 5.10 -2.38 -46.45
CA SER A 2 4.92 -3.45 -47.43
C SER A 2 5.27 -4.82 -46.82
N LYS A 3 4.48 -5.86 -47.13
CA LYS A 3 4.79 -7.24 -46.72
C LYS A 3 6.12 -7.64 -47.35
N ILE A 4 7.13 -7.86 -46.51
CA ILE A 4 8.45 -8.34 -46.91
C ILE A 4 8.29 -9.81 -47.37
N SER A 5 8.84 -10.14 -48.54
CA SER A 5 8.74 -11.47 -49.13
C SER A 5 9.69 -12.47 -48.45
N ILE A 6 9.40 -13.77 -48.55
CA ILE A 6 10.29 -14.84 -48.04
C ILE A 6 11.69 -14.77 -48.69
N GLN A 7 11.80 -14.24 -49.92
CA GLN A 7 13.07 -14.01 -50.60
C GLN A 7 13.93 -12.93 -49.92
N GLU A 8 13.32 -11.85 -49.42
CA GLU A 8 14.04 -10.80 -48.67
C GLU A 8 14.55 -11.31 -47.31
N TYR A 9 13.84 -12.26 -46.68
CA TYR A 9 14.33 -12.92 -45.46
C TYR A 9 15.52 -13.86 -45.73
N GLN A 10 15.58 -14.50 -46.89
CA GLN A 10 16.74 -15.29 -47.33
C GLN A 10 17.95 -14.40 -47.66
N GLU A 11 17.73 -13.18 -48.19
CA GLU A 11 18.79 -12.18 -48.33
C GLU A 11 19.31 -11.65 -46.98
N ILE A 12 18.44 -11.45 -45.98
CA ILE A 12 18.84 -11.09 -44.62
C ILE A 12 19.60 -12.24 -43.93
N GLU A 13 19.23 -13.51 -44.19
CA GLU A 13 19.96 -14.68 -43.71
C GLU A 13 21.38 -14.76 -44.33
N ASN A 14 21.53 -14.33 -45.58
CA ASN A 14 22.82 -14.25 -46.27
C ASN A 14 23.67 -13.03 -45.85
N ASN A 15 23.04 -11.94 -45.40
CA ASN A 15 23.72 -10.74 -44.87
C ASN A 15 24.02 -10.80 -43.36
N SER A 16 23.60 -11.87 -42.67
CA SER A 16 23.90 -12.08 -41.26
C SER A 16 25.34 -12.59 -41.07
N PHE A 17 26.18 -11.80 -40.40
CA PHE A 17 27.58 -12.13 -40.17
C PHE A 17 27.78 -12.83 -38.82
N SER A 18 28.64 -13.85 -38.79
CA SER A 18 29.05 -14.54 -37.57
C SER A 18 30.19 -13.80 -36.90
N LEU A 19 29.98 -13.31 -35.68
CA LEU A 19 31.04 -12.75 -34.84
C LEU A 19 31.73 -13.85 -34.04
N SER A 20 33.05 -13.77 -33.92
CA SER A 20 33.81 -14.62 -33.01
C SER A 20 33.43 -14.32 -31.55
N ILE A 21 33.68 -15.27 -30.64
CA ILE A 21 33.33 -15.11 -29.23
C ILE A 21 34.02 -13.89 -28.61
N LYS A 22 35.26 -13.59 -29.02
CA LYS A 22 36.03 -12.42 -28.56
C LYS A 22 35.43 -11.10 -29.06
N GLU A 23 34.91 -11.07 -30.28
CA GLU A 23 34.24 -9.88 -30.82
C GLU A 23 32.88 -9.65 -30.15
N LYS A 24 32.13 -10.73 -29.86
CA LYS A 24 30.89 -10.66 -29.10
C LYS A 24 31.13 -10.17 -27.67
N GLU A 25 32.20 -10.65 -27.02
CA GLU A 25 32.62 -10.20 -25.70
C GLU A 25 33.01 -8.71 -25.70
N ARG A 26 33.75 -8.26 -26.72
CA ARG A 26 34.09 -6.86 -26.89
C ARG A 26 32.85 -5.97 -27.07
N LEU A 27 31.91 -6.36 -27.93
CA LEU A 27 30.66 -5.60 -28.15
C LEU A 27 29.76 -5.62 -26.91
N PHE A 28 29.72 -6.74 -26.18
CA PHE A 28 28.97 -6.86 -24.94
C PHE A 28 29.54 -5.94 -23.85
N ASN A 29 30.87 -5.90 -23.70
CA ASN A 29 31.54 -5.01 -22.75
C ASN A 29 31.40 -3.53 -23.15
N ALA A 30 31.47 -3.22 -24.46
CA ALA A 30 31.21 -1.87 -24.96
C ALA A 30 29.77 -1.42 -24.64
N TYR A 31 28.80 -2.32 -24.77
CA TYR A 31 27.43 -2.07 -24.36
C TYR A 31 27.28 -1.84 -22.84
N GLN A 32 27.92 -2.66 -22.00
CA GLN A 32 27.91 -2.47 -20.54
C GLN A 32 28.49 -1.11 -20.13
N ASN A 33 29.36 -0.54 -20.97
CA ASN A 33 29.91 0.80 -20.81
C ASN A 33 29.08 1.91 -21.48
N GLY A 34 27.85 1.62 -21.90
CA GLY A 34 26.87 2.59 -22.42
C GLY A 34 26.75 2.69 -23.93
N ASP A 35 27.51 1.93 -24.72
CA ASP A 35 27.39 1.94 -26.19
C ASP A 35 26.25 1.05 -26.69
N ASN A 36 25.07 1.65 -26.81
CA ASN A 36 23.87 0.98 -27.32
C ASN A 36 24.04 0.48 -28.77
N ALA A 37 24.89 1.09 -29.60
CA ALA A 37 25.09 0.65 -30.99
C ALA A 37 25.80 -0.72 -31.07
N SER A 38 26.72 -0.96 -30.13
CA SER A 38 27.38 -2.28 -29.97
C SER A 38 26.38 -3.38 -29.62
N MET A 39 25.34 -3.07 -28.85
CA MET A 39 24.28 -4.03 -28.52
C MET A 39 23.42 -4.40 -29.73
N TYR A 40 23.05 -3.43 -30.56
CA TYR A 40 22.31 -3.70 -31.79
C TYR A 40 23.12 -4.56 -32.76
N THR A 41 24.43 -4.31 -32.85
CA THR A 41 25.35 -5.10 -33.66
C THR A 41 25.46 -6.53 -33.13
N LEU A 42 25.54 -6.69 -31.80
CA LEU A 42 25.56 -7.99 -31.14
C LEU A 42 24.24 -8.76 -31.35
N LEU A 43 23.08 -8.11 -31.23
CA LEU A 43 21.77 -8.71 -31.52
C LEU A 43 21.64 -9.16 -32.97
N LYS A 44 22.11 -8.35 -33.93
CA LYS A 44 22.12 -8.72 -35.36
C LYS A 44 22.91 -10.01 -35.61
N SER A 45 23.98 -10.28 -34.86
CA SER A 45 24.73 -11.53 -34.98
C SER A 45 23.92 -12.78 -34.58
N TYR A 46 22.84 -12.61 -33.80
CA TYR A 46 21.92 -13.68 -33.42
C TYR A 46 20.66 -13.76 -34.28
N TYR A 47 20.43 -12.78 -35.17
CA TYR A 47 19.22 -12.74 -36.01
C TYR A 47 19.10 -13.97 -36.88
N LYS A 48 20.21 -14.50 -37.41
CA LYS A 48 20.21 -15.76 -38.16
C LYS A 48 19.63 -16.91 -37.34
N ASN A 49 20.04 -17.03 -36.07
CA ASN A 49 19.57 -18.10 -35.18
C ASN A 49 18.10 -17.90 -34.81
N VAL A 50 17.66 -16.65 -34.58
CA VAL A 50 16.26 -16.32 -34.32
C VAL A 50 15.39 -16.64 -35.53
N ILE A 51 15.78 -16.17 -36.72
CA ILE A 51 15.08 -16.42 -37.98
C ILE A 51 15.02 -17.92 -38.26
N ASN A 52 16.13 -18.65 -38.13
CA ASN A 52 16.13 -20.10 -38.38
C ASN A 52 15.27 -20.88 -37.39
N TYR A 53 15.23 -20.47 -36.11
CA TYR A 53 14.30 -21.07 -35.16
C TYR A 53 12.84 -20.71 -35.45
N VAL A 54 12.54 -19.44 -35.74
CA VAL A 54 11.19 -18.98 -36.08
C VAL A 54 10.70 -19.67 -37.36
N LEU A 55 11.50 -19.71 -38.42
CA LEU A 55 11.18 -20.41 -39.66
C LEU A 55 11.02 -21.93 -39.44
N LYS A 56 11.84 -22.57 -38.60
CA LYS A 56 11.66 -23.99 -38.25
C LYS A 56 10.33 -24.27 -37.55
N PHE A 57 9.82 -23.31 -36.77
CA PHE A 57 8.52 -23.41 -36.10
C PHE A 57 7.34 -22.97 -37.00
N CYS A 58 7.54 -21.97 -37.87
CA CYS A 58 6.52 -21.39 -38.76
C CYS A 58 6.37 -22.13 -40.09
N ALA A 59 7.42 -22.79 -40.62
CA ALA A 59 7.35 -23.60 -41.85
C ALA A 59 6.36 -24.77 -41.77
N LYS A 60 5.88 -25.11 -40.55
CA LYS A 60 4.81 -26.10 -40.35
C LYS A 60 3.40 -25.53 -40.31
N LYS A 61 3.19 -24.20 -40.22
CA LYS A 61 1.86 -23.56 -40.04
C LYS A 61 1.83 -22.12 -40.57
N SER A 62 1.05 -21.87 -41.62
CA SER A 62 0.92 -20.60 -42.38
C SER A 62 0.23 -19.43 -41.65
N ILE A 63 0.10 -19.45 -40.31
CA ILE A 63 -0.87 -18.63 -39.56
C ILE A 63 -0.21 -17.53 -38.71
N TYR A 64 1.12 -17.42 -38.67
CA TYR A 64 1.82 -16.47 -37.78
C TYR A 64 2.55 -15.38 -38.56
N ASP A 65 2.38 -14.12 -38.14
CA ASP A 65 3.18 -13.01 -38.62
C ASP A 65 4.63 -13.19 -38.13
N ILE A 66 5.51 -13.58 -39.06
CA ILE A 66 6.92 -13.89 -38.80
C ILE A 66 7.66 -12.63 -38.32
N ASP A 67 7.31 -11.46 -38.84
CA ASP A 67 7.95 -10.19 -38.49
C ASP A 67 7.68 -9.86 -37.03
N ASP A 68 6.44 -10.03 -36.60
CA ASP A 68 6.02 -9.70 -35.24
C ASP A 68 6.61 -10.68 -34.22
N MET A 69 6.70 -11.96 -34.58
CA MET A 69 7.36 -12.98 -33.77
C MET A 69 8.87 -12.72 -33.62
N ILE A 70 9.55 -12.31 -34.70
CA ILE A 70 10.98 -11.95 -34.65
C ILE A 70 11.18 -10.70 -33.79
N LYS A 71 10.35 -9.67 -33.95
CA LYS A 71 10.39 -8.45 -33.11
C LYS A 71 10.20 -8.76 -31.64
N TYR A 72 9.22 -9.60 -31.31
CA TYR A 72 8.96 -10.05 -29.95
C TYR A 72 10.17 -10.77 -29.35
N ILE A 73 10.70 -11.79 -30.06
CA ILE A 73 11.85 -12.56 -29.56
C ILE A 73 13.06 -11.65 -29.38
N ASN A 74 13.34 -10.75 -30.34
CA ASN A 74 14.44 -9.80 -30.23
C ASN A 74 14.30 -8.86 -29.04
N SER A 75 13.09 -8.39 -28.72
CA SER A 75 12.84 -7.59 -27.53
C SER A 75 13.14 -8.36 -26.23
N CYS A 76 12.78 -9.66 -26.18
CA CYS A 76 13.06 -10.50 -25.02
C CYS A 76 14.56 -10.83 -24.90
N LEU A 77 15.24 -11.05 -26.03
CA LEU A 77 16.69 -11.21 -26.07
C LEU A 77 17.40 -9.96 -25.56
N PHE A 78 16.97 -8.78 -26.01
CA PHE A 78 17.47 -7.49 -25.55
C PHE A 78 17.35 -7.35 -24.02
N GLN A 79 16.15 -7.57 -23.47
CA GLN A 79 15.91 -7.51 -22.02
C GLN A 79 16.73 -8.53 -21.25
N ARG A 80 16.93 -9.74 -21.79
CA ARG A 80 17.74 -10.76 -21.11
C ARG A 80 19.22 -10.41 -21.12
N MET A 81 19.70 -9.78 -22.18
CA MET A 81 21.09 -9.38 -22.32
C MET A 81 21.46 -8.24 -21.35
N GLN A 82 20.51 -7.37 -21.01
CA GLN A 82 20.67 -6.34 -19.96
C GLN A 82 21.00 -6.91 -18.58
N ILE A 83 20.50 -8.10 -18.27
CA ILE A 83 20.62 -8.71 -16.94
C ILE A 83 21.65 -9.84 -16.90
N CYS A 84 22.34 -10.11 -18.01
CA CYS A 84 23.44 -11.06 -18.03
C CYS A 84 24.74 -10.36 -17.60
N THR A 85 25.53 -11.04 -16.78
CA THR A 85 26.82 -10.52 -16.30
C THR A 85 27.99 -10.83 -17.24
N SER A 86 27.81 -11.74 -18.20
CA SER A 86 28.82 -12.06 -19.23
C SER A 86 28.20 -12.61 -20.52
N ILE A 87 28.91 -12.42 -21.63
CA ILE A 87 28.49 -12.94 -22.94
C ILE A 87 28.48 -14.48 -22.99
N TYR A 88 29.35 -15.15 -22.22
CA TYR A 88 29.40 -16.61 -22.15
C TYR A 88 28.16 -17.21 -21.49
N SER A 89 27.66 -16.56 -20.43
CA SER A 89 26.40 -16.94 -19.78
C SER A 89 25.22 -16.77 -20.75
N TYR A 90 25.23 -15.68 -21.51
CA TYR A 90 24.21 -15.37 -22.50
C TYR A 90 24.22 -16.36 -23.69
N GLU A 91 25.38 -16.69 -24.25
CA GLU A 91 25.56 -17.66 -25.35
C GLU A 91 25.10 -19.08 -24.98
N LYS A 92 25.36 -19.52 -23.74
CA LYS A 92 25.01 -20.88 -23.30
C LYS A 92 23.49 -21.14 -23.31
N ASP A 93 22.71 -20.09 -23.08
CA ASP A 93 21.26 -20.18 -22.95
C ASP A 93 20.47 -19.57 -24.12
N ILE A 94 21.12 -18.85 -25.05
CA ILE A 94 20.43 -18.07 -26.08
C ILE A 94 19.51 -18.91 -26.97
N ASN A 95 19.97 -20.07 -27.45
CA ASN A 95 19.14 -20.93 -28.31
C ASN A 95 17.95 -21.53 -27.55
N ARG A 96 18.13 -21.86 -26.26
CA ARG A 96 17.03 -22.31 -25.40
C ARG A 96 16.04 -21.19 -25.11
N LEU A 97 16.54 -19.97 -24.94
CA LEU A 97 15.72 -18.79 -24.70
C LEU A 97 14.91 -18.42 -25.95
N ILE A 98 15.54 -18.40 -27.13
CA ILE A 98 14.87 -18.21 -28.43
C ILE A 98 13.75 -19.25 -28.59
N ALA A 99 14.04 -20.53 -28.36
CA ALA A 99 13.04 -21.59 -28.46
C ALA A 99 11.90 -21.44 -27.43
N ARG A 100 12.22 -21.06 -26.19
CA ARG A 100 11.23 -20.87 -25.12
C ARG A 100 10.32 -19.69 -25.39
N GLU A 101 10.88 -18.54 -25.78
CA GLU A 101 10.12 -17.34 -26.05
C GLU A 101 9.34 -17.44 -27.37
N ALA A 102 9.87 -18.15 -28.38
CA ALA A 102 9.11 -18.56 -29.56
C ALA A 102 7.88 -19.41 -29.18
N LEU A 103 8.05 -20.43 -28.34
CA LEU A 103 6.94 -21.27 -27.86
C LEU A 103 5.94 -20.48 -27.01
N ARG A 104 6.41 -19.53 -26.19
CA ARG A 104 5.56 -18.63 -25.42
C ARG A 104 4.78 -17.70 -26.30
N TYR A 105 5.40 -17.09 -27.31
CA TYR A 105 4.72 -16.26 -28.30
C TYR A 105 3.63 -17.06 -29.01
N ILE A 106 3.95 -18.27 -29.50
CA ILE A 106 2.97 -19.18 -30.11
C ILE A 106 1.83 -19.51 -29.13
N LYS A 107 2.13 -19.76 -27.85
CA LYS A 107 1.11 -20.05 -26.84
C LYS A 107 0.25 -18.81 -26.53
N ARG A 108 0.86 -17.61 -26.53
CA ARG A 108 0.20 -16.32 -26.29
C ARG A 108 -0.70 -15.94 -27.47
N VAL A 109 -0.23 -16.12 -28.70
CA VAL A 109 -1.03 -15.97 -29.93
C VAL A 109 -2.13 -17.03 -29.98
N LYS A 110 -1.89 -18.29 -29.57
CA LYS A 110 -2.96 -19.31 -29.46
C LYS A 110 -4.01 -19.00 -28.39
N ILE A 111 -3.64 -18.29 -27.33
CA ILE A 111 -4.55 -17.90 -26.25
C ILE A 111 -5.32 -16.62 -26.62
N ASN A 112 -4.64 -15.65 -27.25
CA ASN A 112 -5.28 -14.43 -27.74
C ASN A 112 -6.17 -14.71 -28.96
N ASN A 113 -5.74 -15.56 -29.90
CA ASN A 113 -6.58 -16.03 -31.00
C ASN A 113 -7.75 -16.90 -30.52
N LYS A 114 -7.78 -17.38 -29.27
CA LYS A 114 -8.96 -18.05 -28.68
C LYS A 114 -9.89 -17.09 -27.93
N LYS A 115 -9.46 -15.86 -27.65
CA LYS A 115 -10.30 -14.79 -27.10
C LYS A 115 -10.83 -13.84 -28.17
N ASP A 116 -10.12 -13.70 -29.30
CA ASP A 116 -10.53 -12.88 -30.45
C ASP A 116 -11.06 -13.69 -31.67
N SER A 117 -11.22 -15.03 -31.55
CA SER A 117 -11.87 -15.88 -32.57
C SER A 117 -13.39 -15.69 -32.69
N PHE A 118 -13.96 -14.65 -32.10
CA PHE A 118 -15.35 -14.24 -32.33
C PHE A 118 -15.45 -12.92 -33.11
N SER A 119 -14.40 -12.56 -33.87
CA SER A 119 -14.48 -11.55 -34.93
C SER A 119 -15.06 -12.09 -36.24
N PHE A 120 -15.51 -13.35 -36.29
CA PHE A 120 -16.23 -13.93 -37.43
C PHE A 120 -17.67 -13.41 -37.63
N ILE A 121 -18.11 -12.44 -36.81
CA ILE A 121 -19.46 -11.84 -36.89
C ILE A 121 -19.72 -11.11 -38.24
N ASN A 122 -18.69 -10.91 -39.07
CA ASN A 122 -18.82 -10.32 -40.41
C ASN A 122 -18.53 -11.28 -41.59
N LEU A 123 -18.49 -12.60 -41.38
CA LEU A 123 -18.45 -13.53 -42.52
C LEU A 123 -19.80 -13.53 -43.24
N GLU A 124 -19.82 -13.13 -44.52
CA GLU A 124 -20.88 -13.54 -45.43
C GLU A 124 -20.82 -15.07 -45.55
N ILE A 125 -21.66 -15.76 -44.76
CA ILE A 125 -21.77 -17.22 -44.82
C ILE A 125 -22.53 -17.57 -46.10
N ASP A 126 -21.80 -17.99 -47.12
CA ASP A 126 -22.36 -18.52 -48.37
C ASP A 126 -23.20 -19.79 -48.11
N GLU A 127 -24.26 -19.96 -48.90
CA GLU A 127 -25.17 -21.08 -48.91
C GLU A 127 -24.44 -22.44 -48.98
N ASN A 128 -23.29 -22.51 -49.66
CA ASN A 128 -22.48 -23.72 -49.73
C ASN A 128 -21.91 -24.14 -48.36
N ILE A 129 -21.53 -23.18 -47.52
CA ILE A 129 -21.06 -23.45 -46.14
C ILE A 129 -22.23 -23.98 -45.31
N LEU A 130 -23.41 -23.36 -45.44
CA LEU A 130 -24.62 -23.80 -44.76
C LEU A 130 -25.02 -25.22 -45.15
N LYS A 131 -24.91 -25.59 -46.43
CA LYS A 131 -25.17 -26.96 -46.92
C LYS A 131 -24.20 -27.97 -46.30
N VAL A 132 -22.91 -27.63 -46.22
CA VAL A 132 -21.90 -28.52 -45.62
C VAL A 132 -22.10 -28.69 -44.12
N LEU A 133 -22.39 -27.61 -43.40
CA LEU A 133 -22.66 -27.67 -41.97
C LEU A 133 -23.95 -28.43 -41.65
N LYS A 134 -25.02 -28.22 -42.44
CA LYS A 134 -26.28 -28.97 -42.27
C LYS A 134 -26.10 -30.47 -42.48
N ASP A 135 -25.18 -30.87 -43.35
CA ASP A 135 -24.84 -32.27 -43.62
C ASP A 135 -23.89 -32.88 -42.56
N SER A 136 -23.21 -32.05 -41.77
CA SER A 136 -22.15 -32.47 -40.84
C SER A 136 -22.51 -32.32 -39.36
N LEU A 137 -23.53 -31.52 -39.02
CA LEU A 137 -23.96 -31.25 -37.65
C LEU A 137 -25.30 -31.93 -37.35
N ASP A 138 -25.50 -32.25 -36.07
CA ASP A 138 -26.82 -32.66 -35.59
C ASP A 138 -27.83 -31.51 -35.73
N PRO A 139 -29.12 -31.80 -36.00
CA PRO A 139 -30.09 -30.76 -36.35
C PRO A 139 -30.27 -29.66 -35.29
N ASP A 140 -30.17 -30.00 -34.01
CA ASP A 140 -30.29 -29.06 -32.90
C ASP A 140 -29.05 -28.15 -32.81
N ILE A 141 -27.86 -28.70 -33.03
CA ILE A 141 -26.60 -27.93 -33.11
C ILE A 141 -26.62 -27.00 -34.33
N TYR A 142 -27.05 -27.52 -35.48
CA TYR A 142 -27.19 -26.74 -36.70
C TYR A 142 -28.22 -25.60 -36.55
N TYR A 143 -29.34 -25.86 -35.87
CA TYR A 143 -30.33 -24.84 -35.55
C TYR A 143 -29.73 -23.69 -34.71
N VAL A 144 -29.01 -24.01 -33.63
CA VAL A 144 -28.34 -22.99 -32.79
C VAL A 144 -27.37 -22.15 -33.62
N PHE A 145 -26.55 -22.79 -34.45
CA PHE A 145 -25.62 -22.08 -35.35
C PHE A 145 -26.35 -21.18 -36.34
N TYR A 146 -27.36 -21.71 -37.04
CA TYR A 146 -28.10 -20.96 -38.05
C TYR A 146 -28.81 -19.74 -37.48
N GLN A 147 -29.44 -19.86 -36.31
CA GLN A 147 -30.14 -18.75 -35.67
C GLN A 147 -29.18 -17.66 -35.18
N MET A 148 -28.02 -18.04 -34.62
CA MET A 148 -26.98 -17.09 -34.24
C MET A 148 -26.44 -16.28 -35.42
N VAL A 149 -26.18 -16.96 -36.54
CA VAL A 149 -25.72 -16.32 -37.78
C VAL A 149 -26.82 -15.45 -38.41
N SER A 150 -28.08 -15.80 -38.19
CA SER A 150 -29.25 -15.02 -38.62
C SER A 150 -29.57 -13.84 -37.70
N GLY A 151 -28.75 -13.58 -36.67
CA GLY A 151 -28.88 -12.43 -35.78
C GLY A 151 -29.77 -12.61 -34.56
N ILE A 152 -30.24 -13.84 -34.26
CA ILE A 152 -31.02 -14.12 -33.05
C ILE A 152 -30.08 -14.26 -31.84
N PRO A 153 -30.32 -13.56 -30.71
CA PRO A 153 -29.52 -13.69 -29.50
C PRO A 153 -29.51 -15.11 -28.93
N ILE A 154 -28.38 -15.54 -28.35
CA ILE A 154 -28.22 -16.89 -27.81
C ILE A 154 -29.13 -17.17 -26.62
N GLU A 155 -29.49 -16.14 -25.86
CA GLU A 155 -30.44 -16.19 -24.76
C GLU A 155 -31.86 -16.50 -25.25
N GLU A 156 -32.26 -15.94 -26.39
CA GLU A 156 -33.55 -16.24 -27.02
C GLU A 156 -33.56 -17.66 -27.57
N ILE A 157 -32.46 -18.10 -28.18
CA ILE A 157 -32.29 -19.47 -28.68
C ILE A 157 -32.34 -20.49 -27.53
N SER A 158 -31.69 -20.20 -26.40
CA SER A 158 -31.72 -21.09 -25.22
C SER A 158 -33.12 -21.20 -24.63
N SER A 159 -33.86 -20.09 -24.58
CA SER A 159 -35.25 -20.09 -24.14
C SER A 159 -36.14 -20.90 -25.08
N LYS A 160 -36.03 -20.71 -26.41
CA LYS A 160 -36.81 -21.47 -27.41
C LYS A 160 -36.55 -22.98 -27.38
N LEU A 161 -35.32 -23.39 -27.06
CA LEU A 161 -34.93 -24.81 -26.94
C LEU A 161 -35.16 -25.40 -25.56
N ASN A 162 -35.55 -24.57 -24.58
CA ASN A 162 -35.66 -24.94 -23.17
C ASN A 162 -34.37 -25.61 -22.62
N ILE A 163 -33.23 -24.98 -22.89
CA ILE A 163 -31.91 -25.44 -22.41
C ILE A 163 -31.18 -24.32 -21.66
N ASP A 164 -30.25 -24.69 -20.78
CA ASP A 164 -29.40 -23.71 -20.10
C ASP A 164 -28.54 -22.90 -21.09
N LEU A 165 -28.30 -21.64 -20.74
CA LEU A 165 -27.52 -20.70 -21.55
C LEU A 165 -26.09 -21.22 -21.82
N LEU A 166 -25.47 -21.89 -20.84
CA LEU A 166 -24.15 -22.49 -21.02
C LEU A 166 -24.18 -23.62 -22.04
N GLU A 167 -25.25 -24.41 -22.06
CA GLU A 167 -25.40 -25.53 -22.98
C GLU A 167 -25.65 -25.05 -24.42
N ALA A 168 -26.47 -24.01 -24.61
CA ALA A 168 -26.60 -23.33 -25.90
C ALA A 168 -25.25 -22.80 -26.41
N ARG A 169 -24.45 -22.19 -25.52
CA ARG A 169 -23.08 -21.72 -25.85
C ARG A 169 -22.15 -22.85 -26.25
N LYS A 170 -22.18 -24.00 -25.56
CA LYS A 170 -21.36 -25.16 -25.94
C LYS A 170 -21.69 -25.68 -27.33
N ARG A 171 -22.99 -25.76 -27.67
CA ARG A 171 -23.43 -26.19 -29.02
C ARG A 171 -22.99 -25.22 -30.10
N TYR A 172 -23.11 -23.92 -29.84
CA TYR A 172 -22.62 -22.90 -30.76
C TYR A 172 -21.09 -23.01 -30.97
N ILE A 173 -20.33 -23.17 -29.88
CA ILE A 173 -18.88 -23.37 -29.95
C ILE A 173 -18.55 -24.63 -30.76
N PHE A 174 -19.23 -25.75 -30.53
CA PHE A 174 -19.01 -26.98 -31.26
C PHE A 174 -19.30 -26.83 -32.78
N ALA A 175 -20.34 -26.09 -33.14
CA ALA A 175 -20.63 -25.76 -34.54
C ALA A 175 -19.53 -24.92 -35.17
N LEU A 176 -18.98 -23.94 -34.45
CA LEU A 176 -17.85 -23.12 -34.91
C LEU A 176 -16.56 -23.93 -35.04
N GLU A 177 -16.25 -24.79 -34.08
CA GLU A 177 -15.11 -25.71 -34.17
C GLU A 177 -15.24 -26.62 -35.40
N THR A 178 -16.46 -27.08 -35.69
CA THR A 178 -16.75 -27.87 -36.90
C THR A 178 -16.55 -27.05 -38.17
N LEU A 179 -17.03 -25.81 -38.21
CA LEU A 179 -16.81 -24.87 -39.33
C LEU A 179 -15.32 -24.60 -39.56
N GLU A 180 -14.56 -24.35 -38.51
CA GLU A 180 -13.11 -24.16 -38.57
C GLU A 180 -12.41 -25.36 -39.23
N THR A 181 -12.86 -26.60 -39.00
CA THR A 181 -12.25 -27.77 -39.64
C THR A 181 -12.35 -27.77 -41.17
N PHE A 182 -13.38 -27.11 -41.72
CA PHE A 182 -13.60 -26.97 -43.16
C PHE A 182 -12.86 -25.76 -43.74
N LEU A 183 -12.73 -24.66 -42.96
CA LEU A 183 -12.07 -23.43 -43.38
C LEU A 183 -10.54 -23.44 -43.20
N ALA A 184 -10.00 -24.20 -42.23
CA ALA A 184 -8.58 -24.18 -41.86
C ALA A 184 -7.60 -24.78 -42.90
N ASN A 185 -8.06 -25.24 -44.07
CA ASN A 185 -7.24 -25.90 -45.10
C ASN A 185 -7.49 -25.34 -46.52
N ASP A 186 -7.20 -24.06 -46.74
CA ASP A 186 -7.20 -23.38 -48.05
C ASP A 186 -8.41 -23.75 -48.94
N ASP A 187 -9.61 -23.81 -48.35
CA ASP A 187 -10.86 -24.05 -49.08
C ASP A 187 -10.98 -25.46 -49.73
N LYS A 188 -9.94 -26.30 -49.67
CA LYS A 188 -9.89 -27.62 -50.32
C LYS A 188 -10.83 -28.64 -49.68
N ARG A 189 -10.94 -28.65 -48.35
CA ARG A 189 -11.86 -29.55 -47.64
C ARG A 189 -13.31 -29.15 -47.87
N LEU A 190 -13.61 -27.85 -47.81
CA LEU A 190 -14.93 -27.32 -48.12
C LEU A 190 -15.34 -27.65 -49.56
N LYS A 191 -14.48 -27.37 -50.55
CA LYS A 191 -14.71 -27.71 -51.97
C LYS A 191 -14.91 -29.21 -52.20
N ARG A 192 -14.12 -30.08 -51.55
CA ARG A 192 -14.31 -31.54 -51.62
C ARG A 192 -15.65 -31.97 -51.04
N ARG A 193 -16.07 -31.39 -49.92
CA ARG A 193 -17.36 -31.73 -49.31
C ARG A 193 -18.53 -31.22 -50.15
N ILE A 194 -18.45 -30.02 -50.71
CA ILE A 194 -19.43 -29.49 -51.67
C ILE A 194 -19.51 -30.38 -52.91
N TYR A 195 -18.37 -30.79 -53.47
CA TYR A 195 -18.33 -31.71 -54.61
C TYR A 195 -19.00 -33.05 -54.26
N SER A 196 -18.69 -33.62 -53.10
CA SER A 196 -19.33 -34.86 -52.61
C SER A 196 -20.86 -34.71 -52.45
N ILE A 197 -21.34 -33.54 -51.99
CA ILE A 197 -22.78 -33.25 -51.96
C ILE A 197 -23.35 -33.12 -53.38
N LYS A 198 -22.67 -32.42 -54.30
CA LYS A 198 -23.13 -32.30 -55.70
C LYS A 198 -23.16 -33.65 -56.42
N GLU A 199 -22.19 -34.52 -56.16
CA GLU A 199 -22.11 -35.87 -56.72
C GLU A 199 -23.21 -36.78 -56.16
N ARG A 200 -23.46 -36.75 -54.84
CA ARG A 200 -24.50 -37.55 -54.19
C ARG A 200 -25.92 -37.12 -54.58
N GLU A 201 -26.14 -35.83 -54.80
CA GLU A 201 -27.48 -35.24 -54.95
C GLU A 201 -27.79 -34.81 -56.40
N GLY A 202 -26.79 -34.79 -57.28
CA GLY A 202 -26.91 -34.40 -58.69
C GLY A 202 -27.54 -33.01 -58.88
N ASN A 203 -28.49 -32.93 -59.81
CA ASN A 203 -29.23 -31.70 -60.15
C ASN A 203 -30.09 -31.15 -58.99
N LYS A 204 -30.31 -31.94 -57.92
CA LYS A 204 -31.07 -31.49 -56.74
C LYS A 204 -30.22 -30.74 -55.72
N SER A 205 -28.89 -30.73 -55.87
CA SER A 205 -27.95 -30.08 -54.94
C SER A 205 -28.16 -28.57 -54.79
N SER A 206 -28.58 -27.88 -55.85
CA SER A 206 -28.94 -26.45 -55.82
C SER A 206 -30.24 -26.18 -55.05
N ARG A 207 -31.08 -27.21 -54.83
CA ARG A 207 -32.42 -27.10 -54.25
C ARG A 207 -32.50 -27.61 -52.81
N ILE A 208 -31.35 -27.93 -52.19
CA ILE A 208 -31.29 -28.34 -50.78
C ILE A 208 -31.69 -27.16 -49.90
N LYS A 209 -32.70 -27.35 -49.03
CA LYS A 209 -33.08 -26.34 -48.04
C LYS A 209 -31.97 -26.19 -47.01
N VAL A 210 -31.41 -24.98 -46.87
CA VAL A 210 -30.41 -24.68 -45.84
C VAL A 210 -31.05 -24.26 -44.52
N THR A 211 -32.26 -23.72 -44.52
CA THR A 211 -32.98 -23.40 -43.29
C THR A 211 -33.19 -24.65 -42.43
N PRO A 212 -32.93 -24.61 -41.11
CA PRO A 212 -33.30 -25.68 -40.21
C PRO A 212 -34.82 -25.71 -40.03
N TYR A 213 -35.36 -26.86 -39.63
CA TYR A 213 -36.77 -26.95 -39.24
C TYR A 213 -37.00 -26.05 -38.03
N SER A 214 -38.12 -25.32 -37.99
CA SER A 214 -38.48 -24.59 -36.77
C SER A 214 -39.02 -25.57 -35.72
N ILE A 215 -38.72 -25.32 -34.45
CA ILE A 215 -39.23 -26.13 -33.35
C ILE A 215 -40.76 -26.12 -33.36
N ASP A 216 -41.35 -24.94 -33.57
CA ASP A 216 -42.80 -24.76 -33.64
C ASP A 216 -43.42 -25.57 -34.78
N SER A 217 -42.78 -25.61 -35.94
CA SER A 217 -43.24 -26.40 -37.10
C SER A 217 -43.18 -27.90 -36.84
N ILE A 218 -42.24 -28.38 -36.02
CA ILE A 218 -42.17 -29.78 -35.59
C ILE A 218 -43.29 -30.08 -34.61
N ILE A 219 -43.42 -29.26 -33.56
CA ILE A 219 -44.42 -29.47 -32.50
C ILE A 219 -45.84 -29.37 -33.06
N ILE A 220 -46.12 -28.38 -33.91
CA ILE A 220 -47.45 -28.20 -34.50
C ILE A 220 -47.82 -29.33 -35.47
N TYR A 221 -46.84 -29.91 -36.17
CA TYR A 221 -47.08 -31.12 -36.95
C TYR A 221 -47.52 -32.27 -36.04
N PHE A 222 -46.83 -32.49 -34.91
CA PHE A 222 -47.21 -33.56 -33.97
C PHE A 222 -48.53 -33.30 -33.25
N TYR A 223 -48.89 -32.03 -33.06
CA TYR A 223 -50.19 -31.64 -32.53
C TYR A 223 -51.31 -31.91 -33.55
N LEU A 224 -51.09 -31.56 -34.81
CA LEU A 224 -52.11 -31.63 -35.86
C LEU A 224 -52.17 -32.95 -36.62
N LYS A 225 -51.13 -33.77 -36.62
CA LYS A 225 -50.99 -34.92 -37.54
C LYS A 225 -52.26 -35.79 -37.60
N ASP A 226 -52.91 -36.06 -36.47
CA ASP A 226 -54.08 -36.96 -36.41
C ASP A 226 -55.37 -36.27 -36.92
N SER A 227 -55.35 -34.95 -37.07
CA SER A 227 -56.43 -34.10 -37.62
C SER A 227 -56.22 -33.67 -39.08
N LEU A 228 -55.03 -33.94 -39.63
CA LEU A 228 -54.70 -33.68 -41.03
C LEU A 228 -55.08 -34.89 -41.89
N THR A 229 -55.65 -34.62 -43.07
CA THR A 229 -55.85 -35.65 -44.10
C THR A 229 -54.50 -36.18 -44.58
N HIS A 230 -54.50 -37.37 -45.19
CA HIS A 230 -53.27 -37.98 -45.68
C HIS A 230 -52.54 -37.09 -46.70
N GLU A 231 -53.28 -36.42 -47.59
CA GLU A 231 -52.76 -35.47 -48.56
C GLU A 231 -52.20 -34.21 -47.89
N GLU A 232 -52.87 -33.67 -46.86
CA GLU A 232 -52.38 -32.54 -46.06
C GLU A 232 -51.10 -32.88 -45.28
N GLN A 233 -51.01 -34.07 -44.67
CA GLN A 233 -49.80 -34.52 -43.98
C GLN A 233 -48.62 -34.63 -44.96
N ARG A 234 -48.86 -35.20 -46.13
CA ARG A 234 -47.83 -35.31 -47.18
C ARG A 234 -47.42 -33.94 -47.69
N LEU A 235 -48.36 -33.03 -47.89
CA LEU A 235 -48.07 -31.64 -48.28
C LEU A 235 -47.24 -30.93 -47.21
N TYR A 236 -47.62 -31.02 -45.93
CA TYR A 236 -46.88 -30.46 -44.80
C TYR A 236 -45.46 -31.02 -44.75
N TYR A 237 -45.31 -32.33 -44.92
CA TYR A 237 -44.01 -32.98 -44.96
C TYR A 237 -43.13 -32.44 -46.11
N TYR A 238 -43.68 -32.32 -47.32
CA TYR A 238 -42.94 -31.76 -48.45
C TYR A 238 -42.60 -30.27 -48.28
N GLN A 239 -43.43 -29.51 -47.58
CA GLN A 239 -43.20 -28.09 -47.30
C GLN A 239 -42.16 -27.87 -46.20
N VAL A 240 -42.21 -28.65 -45.11
CA VAL A 240 -41.41 -28.39 -43.90
C VAL A 240 -40.23 -29.35 -43.75
N PHE A 241 -40.45 -30.66 -43.81
CA PHE A 241 -39.44 -31.68 -43.45
C PHE A 241 -38.63 -32.23 -44.61
N SER A 242 -39.03 -31.94 -45.84
CA SER A 242 -38.30 -32.42 -47.01
C SER A 242 -36.93 -31.76 -47.16
N LYS A 243 -35.98 -32.53 -47.68
CA LYS A 243 -34.60 -32.07 -47.94
C LYS A 243 -34.53 -31.01 -49.04
N TYR A 244 -35.49 -30.98 -49.96
CA TYR A 244 -35.44 -30.15 -51.17
C TYR A 244 -36.62 -29.18 -51.26
N SER A 245 -36.40 -28.04 -51.91
CA SER A 245 -37.47 -27.15 -52.37
C SER A 245 -38.06 -27.66 -53.69
N TYR A 246 -39.28 -28.18 -53.64
CA TYR A 246 -40.02 -28.71 -54.80
C TYR A 246 -40.74 -27.60 -55.55
N PHE A 247 -40.82 -27.73 -56.88
CA PHE A 247 -41.65 -26.85 -57.71
C PHE A 247 -43.11 -27.33 -57.66
N THR A 248 -44.06 -26.43 -57.91
CA THR A 248 -45.49 -26.72 -57.92
C THR A 248 -45.83 -27.97 -58.75
N ASN A 249 -45.24 -28.09 -59.94
CA ASN A 249 -45.47 -29.18 -60.89
C ASN A 249 -44.98 -30.53 -60.34
N GLU A 250 -43.88 -30.53 -59.58
CA GLU A 250 -43.31 -31.72 -58.94
C GLU A 250 -44.14 -32.15 -57.72
N LEU A 251 -44.67 -31.18 -56.95
CA LEU A 251 -45.60 -31.45 -55.86
C LEU A 251 -46.91 -32.01 -56.39
N CYS A 252 -47.47 -31.41 -57.45
CA CYS A 252 -48.65 -31.92 -58.17
C CYS A 252 -48.45 -33.37 -58.61
N SER A 253 -47.30 -33.66 -59.23
CA SER A 253 -46.96 -35.02 -59.68
C SER A 253 -46.75 -36.00 -58.52
N SER A 254 -46.09 -35.57 -57.44
CA SER A 254 -45.78 -36.42 -56.28
C SER A 254 -47.03 -36.71 -55.43
N LEU A 255 -47.94 -35.76 -55.34
CA LEU A 255 -49.21 -35.86 -54.62
C LEU A 255 -50.35 -36.40 -55.50
N LYS A 256 -50.15 -36.48 -56.81
CA LYS A 256 -51.15 -36.84 -57.83
C LYS A 256 -52.35 -35.88 -57.84
N LEU A 257 -52.07 -34.58 -57.77
CA LEU A 257 -53.04 -33.50 -57.75
C LEU A 257 -52.85 -32.58 -58.95
N THR A 258 -53.91 -31.91 -59.38
CA THR A 258 -53.84 -30.74 -60.26
C THR A 258 -53.35 -29.51 -59.49
N GLU A 259 -52.89 -28.49 -60.21
CA GLU A 259 -52.40 -27.25 -59.59
C GLU A 259 -53.48 -26.53 -58.76
N GLN A 260 -54.75 -26.57 -59.22
CA GLN A 260 -55.88 -26.01 -58.47
C GLN A 260 -56.18 -26.79 -57.18
N GLU A 261 -56.11 -28.11 -57.22
CA GLU A 261 -56.29 -28.96 -56.03
C GLU A 261 -55.16 -28.78 -55.03
N LEU A 262 -53.91 -28.63 -55.50
CA LEU A 262 -52.77 -28.34 -54.64
C LEU A 262 -52.92 -26.98 -53.93
N LEU A 263 -53.40 -25.96 -54.66
CA LEU A 263 -53.69 -24.64 -54.10
C LEU A 263 -54.77 -24.70 -53.01
N ALA A 264 -55.89 -25.39 -53.29
CA ALA A 264 -56.96 -25.57 -52.30
C ALA A 264 -56.47 -26.34 -51.05
N LEU A 265 -55.69 -27.40 -51.25
CA LEU A 265 -55.10 -28.20 -50.17
C LEU A 265 -54.11 -27.37 -49.33
N SER A 266 -53.29 -26.52 -49.98
CA SER A 266 -52.37 -25.64 -49.27
C SER A 266 -53.10 -24.57 -48.46
N THR A 267 -54.21 -24.02 -48.97
CA THR A 267 -55.02 -23.05 -48.22
C THR A 267 -55.65 -23.69 -46.99
N SER A 268 -56.28 -24.88 -47.14
CA SER A 268 -56.84 -25.65 -46.03
C SER A 268 -55.81 -25.97 -44.95
N LEU A 269 -54.62 -26.44 -45.36
CA LEU A 269 -53.54 -26.75 -44.44
C LEU A 269 -53.08 -25.51 -43.67
N ASN A 270 -52.88 -24.40 -44.35
CA ASN A 270 -52.44 -23.15 -43.72
C ASN A 270 -53.48 -22.59 -42.76
N GLU A 271 -54.78 -22.71 -43.07
CA GLU A 271 -55.86 -22.34 -42.15
C GLU A 271 -55.78 -23.18 -40.86
N LYS A 272 -55.71 -24.52 -40.96
CA LYS A 272 -55.58 -25.42 -39.79
C LYS A 272 -54.36 -25.10 -38.93
N ILE A 273 -53.20 -24.85 -39.56
CA ILE A 273 -51.97 -24.45 -38.85
C ILE A 273 -52.18 -23.14 -38.11
N SER A 274 -52.73 -22.12 -38.79
CA SER A 274 -52.91 -20.80 -38.20
C SER A 274 -53.87 -20.85 -37.00
N THR A 275 -54.99 -21.57 -37.12
CA THR A 275 -55.97 -21.73 -36.05
C THR A 275 -55.38 -22.49 -34.86
N ALA A 276 -54.68 -23.60 -35.10
CA ALA A 276 -54.10 -24.39 -34.02
C ALA A 276 -52.97 -23.66 -33.29
N SER A 277 -52.12 -22.93 -34.01
CA SER A 277 -50.95 -22.24 -33.45
C SER A 277 -51.29 -21.17 -32.41
N GLN A 278 -52.54 -20.69 -32.41
CA GLN A 278 -53.05 -19.67 -31.49
C GLN A 278 -53.93 -20.23 -30.37
N SER A 279 -54.18 -21.55 -30.36
CA SER A 279 -55.03 -22.17 -29.33
C SER A 279 -54.29 -22.34 -28.00
N PRO A 280 -54.96 -22.12 -26.84
CA PRO A 280 -54.38 -22.40 -25.52
C PRO A 280 -53.86 -23.83 -25.39
N ASP A 281 -54.62 -24.80 -25.91
CA ASP A 281 -54.28 -26.23 -25.87
C ASP A 281 -52.98 -26.54 -26.63
N TYR A 282 -52.71 -25.85 -27.74
CA TYR A 282 -51.44 -25.99 -28.45
C TYR A 282 -50.28 -25.36 -27.67
N LEU A 283 -50.49 -24.23 -27.00
CA LEU A 283 -49.45 -23.59 -26.19
C LEU A 283 -49.05 -24.48 -25.01
N GLU A 284 -50.03 -25.10 -24.35
CA GLU A 284 -49.80 -26.08 -23.28
C GLU A 284 -49.05 -27.32 -23.82
N PHE A 285 -49.52 -27.90 -24.93
CA PHE A 285 -48.85 -29.01 -25.59
C PHE A 285 -47.41 -28.68 -26.02
N LYS A 286 -47.17 -27.45 -26.49
CA LYS A 286 -45.85 -26.97 -26.87
C LYS A 286 -44.91 -26.89 -25.68
N GLU A 287 -45.36 -26.35 -24.56
CA GLU A 287 -44.58 -26.32 -23.32
C GLU A 287 -44.27 -27.74 -22.84
N GLU A 288 -45.23 -28.66 -22.87
CA GLU A 288 -45.02 -30.07 -22.52
C GLU A 288 -43.95 -30.73 -23.41
N MET A 289 -44.04 -30.55 -24.73
CA MET A 289 -43.09 -31.11 -25.70
C MET A 289 -41.68 -30.55 -25.52
N LEU A 290 -41.57 -29.25 -25.22
CA LEU A 290 -40.28 -28.60 -24.93
C LEU A 290 -39.69 -29.04 -23.59
N ASN A 291 -40.52 -29.29 -22.58
CA ASN A 291 -40.07 -29.83 -21.30
C ASN A 291 -39.63 -31.30 -21.41
N LEU A 292 -40.36 -32.10 -22.18
CA LEU A 292 -40.11 -33.54 -22.30
C LEU A 292 -38.92 -33.88 -23.21
N TYR A 293 -38.81 -33.17 -24.33
CA TYR A 293 -37.81 -33.48 -25.35
C TYR A 293 -36.76 -32.38 -25.49
N GLY A 294 -37.08 -31.12 -25.19
CA GLY A 294 -36.20 -29.97 -25.42
C GLY A 294 -35.55 -30.02 -26.81
N PRO A 295 -34.21 -30.12 -26.92
CA PRO A 295 -33.54 -30.21 -28.21
C PRO A 295 -33.71 -31.55 -28.92
N TYR A 296 -34.17 -32.60 -28.24
CA TYR A 296 -34.50 -33.89 -28.86
C TYR A 296 -35.79 -33.86 -29.70
N VAL A 297 -36.55 -32.75 -29.70
CA VAL A 297 -37.72 -32.57 -30.59
C VAL A 297 -37.33 -32.78 -32.06
N TYR A 298 -36.11 -32.42 -32.45
CA TYR A 298 -35.60 -32.66 -33.81
C TYR A 298 -35.46 -34.14 -34.18
N ASN A 299 -35.31 -35.03 -33.19
CA ASN A 299 -35.21 -36.46 -33.43
C ASN A 299 -36.57 -37.12 -33.63
N LEU A 300 -37.65 -36.46 -33.18
CA LEU A 300 -39.02 -36.98 -33.37
C LEU A 300 -39.41 -37.05 -34.84
N VAL A 301 -38.91 -36.14 -35.67
CA VAL A 301 -39.13 -36.14 -37.14
C VAL A 301 -38.56 -37.41 -37.80
N LYS A 302 -37.57 -38.05 -37.18
CA LYS A 302 -36.92 -39.28 -37.70
C LYS A 302 -37.55 -40.57 -37.14
N SER A 303 -38.33 -40.51 -36.07
CA SER A 303 -38.93 -41.68 -35.43
C SER A 303 -40.41 -41.79 -35.80
N GLU A 304 -40.80 -42.85 -36.51
CA GLU A 304 -42.21 -43.11 -36.89
C GLU A 304 -43.13 -43.40 -35.69
N SER A 305 -42.61 -43.51 -34.46
CA SER A 305 -43.38 -43.76 -33.24
C SER A 305 -43.39 -42.55 -32.30
N TYR A 306 -44.50 -41.81 -32.31
CA TYR A 306 -44.87 -40.89 -31.22
C TYR A 306 -45.64 -41.70 -30.18
N LYS A 307 -45.08 -41.89 -28.98
CA LYS A 307 -45.81 -42.41 -27.82
C LYS A 307 -46.27 -41.23 -26.96
N LYS A 308 -47.58 -41.12 -26.73
CA LYS A 308 -48.17 -40.12 -25.84
C LYS A 308 -47.78 -40.47 -24.39
N PHE A 309 -47.00 -39.63 -23.73
CA PHE A 309 -46.54 -39.84 -22.34
C PHE A 309 -47.44 -39.06 -21.37
N ASP A 310 -48.07 -39.73 -20.39
CA ASP A 310 -48.80 -39.05 -19.32
C ASP A 310 -47.86 -38.71 -18.15
N PHE A 311 -47.24 -37.54 -18.25
CA PHE A 311 -46.21 -37.09 -17.30
C PHE A 311 -46.75 -36.86 -15.89
N SER A 312 -48.04 -36.48 -15.76
CA SER A 312 -48.67 -36.27 -14.45
C SER A 312 -48.62 -37.54 -13.61
N THR A 313 -49.00 -38.66 -14.23
CA THR A 313 -49.09 -39.98 -13.61
C THR A 313 -47.69 -40.56 -13.33
N ILE A 314 -46.73 -40.39 -14.25
CA ILE A 314 -45.36 -40.87 -14.06
C ILE A 314 -44.63 -40.09 -12.96
N LYS A 315 -44.79 -38.76 -12.91
CA LYS A 315 -44.17 -37.92 -11.90
C LYS A 315 -44.73 -38.21 -10.51
N GLU A 316 -46.03 -38.44 -10.39
CA GLU A 316 -46.65 -38.92 -9.15
C GLU A 316 -46.08 -40.28 -8.74
N ALA A 317 -45.99 -41.24 -9.67
CA ALA A 317 -45.41 -42.56 -9.40
C ALA A 317 -43.95 -42.48 -8.93
N VAL A 318 -43.14 -41.66 -9.59
CA VAL A 318 -41.71 -41.50 -9.26
C VAL A 318 -41.52 -40.87 -7.88
N ASN A 319 -42.39 -39.93 -7.49
CA ASN A 319 -42.32 -39.27 -6.20
C ASN A 319 -42.84 -40.12 -5.03
N LEU A 320 -43.70 -41.11 -5.32
CA LEU A 320 -44.34 -41.95 -4.32
C LEU A 320 -43.63 -43.29 -4.06
N LEU A 321 -42.78 -43.74 -4.98
CA LEU A 321 -42.08 -45.04 -4.89
C LEU A 321 -40.63 -44.87 -4.43
N THR A 322 -40.12 -45.84 -3.67
CA THR A 322 -38.68 -46.02 -3.41
C THR A 322 -38.06 -47.07 -4.34
N PHE A 323 -36.73 -47.15 -4.41
CA PHE A 323 -36.06 -48.23 -5.15
C PHE A 323 -36.46 -49.62 -4.64
N ASP A 324 -36.62 -49.76 -3.32
CA ASP A 324 -37.01 -51.02 -2.71
C ASP A 324 -38.46 -51.37 -3.03
N ASP A 325 -39.36 -50.37 -3.14
CA ASP A 325 -40.72 -50.59 -3.62
C ASP A 325 -40.71 -51.10 -5.06
N ILE A 326 -39.97 -50.45 -5.96
CA ILE A 326 -39.83 -50.87 -7.36
C ILE A 326 -39.25 -52.28 -7.46
N LYS A 327 -38.21 -52.60 -6.66
CA LYS A 327 -37.61 -53.93 -6.62
C LYS A 327 -38.58 -54.99 -6.10
N LYS A 328 -39.41 -54.64 -5.12
CA LYS A 328 -40.43 -55.52 -4.53
C LYS A 328 -41.64 -55.71 -5.45
N PHE A 329 -42.01 -54.70 -6.23
CA PHE A 329 -43.05 -54.80 -7.27
C PHE A 329 -42.61 -55.65 -8.47
N LEU A 330 -41.30 -55.68 -8.75
CA LEU A 330 -40.75 -56.41 -9.90
C LEU A 330 -40.32 -57.85 -9.60
N ASP A 331 -40.28 -58.31 -8.34
CA ASP A 331 -39.89 -59.67 -7.91
C ASP A 331 -38.83 -60.36 -8.82
N ASP A 332 -39.10 -61.56 -9.38
CA ASP A 332 -38.22 -62.28 -10.32
C ASP A 332 -38.05 -61.56 -11.70
N ASP A 333 -38.94 -60.63 -12.04
CA ASP A 333 -38.90 -59.80 -13.26
C ASP A 333 -37.89 -58.64 -13.17
N CYS A 334 -37.10 -58.56 -12.09
CA CYS A 334 -35.93 -57.68 -12.02
C CYS A 334 -34.92 -57.95 -13.16
N ALA A 335 -34.99 -59.07 -13.88
CA ALA A 335 -34.21 -59.37 -15.07
C ALA A 335 -34.51 -58.45 -16.27
N TYR A 336 -35.67 -57.78 -16.32
CA TYR A 336 -36.07 -56.90 -17.42
C TYR A 336 -35.40 -55.51 -17.40
N LEU A 337 -34.80 -55.13 -16.28
CA LEU A 337 -33.99 -53.92 -16.18
C LEU A 337 -32.52 -54.26 -16.46
N THR A 338 -31.90 -53.53 -17.38
CA THR A 338 -30.45 -53.62 -17.62
C THR A 338 -29.68 -53.20 -16.37
N ASP A 339 -28.43 -53.66 -16.23
CA ASP A 339 -27.56 -53.24 -15.12
C ASP A 339 -27.36 -51.72 -15.05
N ASN A 340 -27.42 -51.04 -16.20
CA ASN A 340 -27.33 -49.59 -16.27
C ASN A 340 -28.62 -48.91 -15.79
N GLU A 341 -29.79 -49.43 -16.14
CA GLU A 341 -31.09 -48.94 -15.64
C GLU A 341 -31.23 -49.20 -14.14
N LYS A 342 -30.80 -50.37 -13.66
CA LYS A 342 -30.73 -50.68 -12.22
C LYS A 342 -29.81 -49.71 -11.49
N LYS A 343 -28.60 -49.47 -12.01
CA LYS A 343 -27.65 -48.49 -11.44
C LYS A 343 -28.20 -47.08 -11.48
N LEU A 344 -28.94 -46.71 -12.52
CA LEU A 344 -29.52 -45.38 -12.66
C LEU A 344 -30.71 -45.17 -11.72
N LEU A 345 -31.62 -46.13 -11.62
CA LEU A 345 -32.70 -46.14 -10.62
C LEU A 345 -32.12 -46.13 -9.20
N TYR A 346 -31.08 -46.93 -8.94
CA TYR A 346 -30.37 -46.92 -7.66
C TYR A 346 -29.71 -45.56 -7.36
N LYS A 347 -29.05 -44.94 -8.35
CA LYS A 347 -28.46 -43.59 -8.23
C LYS A 347 -29.52 -42.50 -8.01
N TYR A 348 -30.72 -42.67 -8.56
CA TYR A 348 -31.83 -41.74 -8.44
C TYR A 348 -32.56 -41.84 -7.09
N TYR A 349 -32.78 -43.05 -6.59
CA TYR A 349 -33.57 -43.31 -5.37
C TYR A 349 -32.73 -43.53 -4.09
N TYR A 350 -31.46 -43.95 -4.20
CA TYR A 350 -30.56 -44.17 -3.07
C TYR A 350 -29.38 -43.17 -3.07
N LYS A 351 -29.09 -42.59 -1.90
CA LYS A 351 -27.98 -41.65 -1.66
C LYS A 351 -26.62 -42.26 -2.06
N VAL A 352 -25.76 -41.43 -2.66
CA VAL A 352 -24.39 -41.73 -3.07
C VAL A 352 -23.55 -42.21 -1.89
N GLY A 353 -23.29 -43.52 -1.81
CA GLY A 353 -22.46 -44.17 -0.77
C GLY A 353 -20.94 -44.03 -0.96
N ARG A 354 -20.44 -42.93 -1.52
CA ARG A 354 -19.00 -42.63 -1.54
C ARG A 354 -18.75 -41.20 -1.08
N TYR A 355 -18.56 -41.05 0.22
CA TYR A 355 -18.02 -39.82 0.79
C TYR A 355 -16.62 -39.55 0.21
N SER A 356 -16.33 -38.29 -0.13
CA SER A 356 -14.99 -37.93 -0.64
C SER A 356 -13.91 -37.90 0.45
N ALA A 357 -14.34 -37.97 1.71
CA ALA A 357 -13.55 -38.16 2.93
C ALA A 357 -14.22 -39.23 3.83
N GLU A 358 -13.47 -39.87 4.72
CA GLU A 358 -14.05 -40.81 5.69
C GLU A 358 -14.99 -40.07 6.65
N VAL A 359 -16.02 -40.77 7.16
CA VAL A 359 -17.03 -40.18 8.05
C VAL A 359 -16.38 -39.57 9.29
N GLU A 360 -15.42 -40.28 9.88
CA GLU A 360 -14.69 -39.79 11.05
C GLU A 360 -13.84 -38.55 10.75
N ASP A 361 -13.29 -38.43 9.54
CA ASP A 361 -12.56 -37.23 9.13
C ASP A 361 -13.49 -36.01 9.01
N ILE A 362 -14.70 -36.22 8.49
CA ILE A 362 -15.74 -35.19 8.35
C ILE A 362 -16.24 -34.74 9.72
N GLU A 363 -16.61 -35.70 10.57
CA GLU A 363 -17.09 -35.42 11.92
C GLU A 363 -15.99 -34.74 12.76
N ARG A 364 -14.74 -35.19 12.66
CA ARG A 364 -13.60 -34.53 13.30
C ARG A 364 -13.45 -33.09 12.84
N ASP A 365 -13.46 -32.86 11.53
CA ASP A 365 -13.29 -31.52 10.97
C ASP A 365 -14.42 -30.56 11.39
N VAL A 366 -15.67 -31.01 11.34
CA VAL A 366 -16.84 -30.23 11.74
C VAL A 366 -16.83 -29.96 13.25
N ASN A 367 -16.66 -30.99 14.09
CA ASN A 367 -16.73 -30.84 15.54
C ASN A 367 -15.60 -29.98 16.09
N LEU A 368 -14.37 -30.12 15.57
CA LEU A 368 -13.27 -29.25 16.00
C LEU A 368 -13.55 -27.77 15.67
N ASN A 369 -14.24 -27.47 14.55
CA ASN A 369 -14.70 -26.10 14.26
C ASN A 369 -15.88 -25.69 15.17
N LEU A 370 -16.87 -26.56 15.37
CA LEU A 370 -18.08 -26.30 16.15
C LEU A 370 -17.76 -25.88 17.59
N PHE A 371 -16.79 -26.57 18.22
CA PHE A 371 -16.37 -26.34 19.61
C PHE A 371 -15.14 -25.43 19.74
N GLY A 372 -14.69 -24.79 18.66
CA GLY A 372 -13.59 -23.79 18.70
C GLY A 372 -12.18 -24.35 18.90
N TYR A 373 -11.98 -25.66 18.70
CA TYR A 373 -10.66 -26.32 18.75
C TYR A 373 -9.88 -26.22 17.43
N LYS A 374 -10.49 -25.67 16.38
CA LYS A 374 -9.87 -25.38 15.08
C LYS A 374 -10.01 -23.88 14.76
N ALA A 375 -8.90 -23.15 14.72
CA ALA A 375 -8.90 -21.70 14.51
C ALA A 375 -9.32 -21.28 13.10
N SER A 376 -9.95 -20.11 13.03
CA SER A 376 -9.90 -19.24 11.85
C SER A 376 -8.43 -18.87 11.55
N LYS A 377 -7.81 -19.47 10.53
CA LYS A 377 -6.44 -19.21 10.02
C LYS A 377 -5.42 -18.79 11.11
N GLU A 378 -4.62 -19.74 11.59
CA GLU A 378 -3.53 -19.55 12.59
C GLU A 378 -2.57 -18.38 12.27
N ASP A 379 -2.48 -17.98 11.00
CA ASP A 379 -1.71 -16.84 10.52
C ASP A 379 -2.55 -15.94 9.59
N LEU A 380 -2.20 -14.65 9.49
CA LEU A 380 -2.74 -13.80 8.44
C LEU A 380 -2.48 -14.43 7.07
N HIS A 381 -3.41 -14.19 6.13
CA HIS A 381 -3.29 -14.72 4.79
C HIS A 381 -1.92 -14.35 4.18
N PRO A 382 -1.13 -15.30 3.63
CA PRO A 382 0.23 -15.01 3.15
C PRO A 382 0.31 -13.82 2.18
N GLN A 383 -0.74 -13.55 1.40
CA GLN A 383 -0.79 -12.37 0.53
C GLN A 383 -0.67 -11.03 1.29
N LYS A 384 -1.17 -10.94 2.54
CA LYS A 384 -1.04 -9.73 3.38
C LYS A 384 0.43 -9.43 3.72
N TYR A 385 1.26 -10.46 3.88
CA TYR A 385 2.69 -10.32 4.17
C TYR A 385 3.56 -10.10 2.92
N TYR A 386 3.00 -10.26 1.72
CA TYR A 386 3.81 -10.27 0.50
C TYR A 386 4.43 -8.91 0.19
N GLN A 387 3.71 -7.81 0.42
CA GLN A 387 4.26 -6.48 0.22
C GLN A 387 5.42 -6.19 1.18
N THR A 388 5.23 -6.47 2.47
CA THR A 388 6.31 -6.35 3.48
C THR A 388 7.51 -7.22 3.14
N TYR A 389 7.30 -8.43 2.62
CA TYR A 389 8.40 -9.26 2.13
C TYR A 389 9.18 -8.58 1.00
N LEU A 390 8.51 -7.93 0.05
CA LEU A 390 9.17 -7.21 -1.04
C LEU A 390 9.92 -5.98 -0.53
N ASP A 391 9.32 -5.23 0.38
CA ASP A 391 9.93 -4.02 0.97
C ASP A 391 11.20 -4.36 1.77
N HIS A 392 11.27 -5.56 2.34
CA HIS A 392 12.39 -6.07 3.13
C HIS A 392 13.12 -7.25 2.47
N ILE A 393 13.10 -7.35 1.14
CA ILE A 393 13.62 -8.54 0.44
C ILE A 393 15.11 -8.79 0.73
N ASP A 394 15.88 -7.72 0.95
CA ASP A 394 17.32 -7.76 1.21
C ASP A 394 17.67 -8.28 2.61
N GLU A 395 16.70 -8.37 3.51
CA GLU A 395 16.87 -8.97 4.84
C GLU A 395 16.90 -10.50 4.82
N PHE A 396 16.50 -11.12 3.71
CA PHE A 396 16.41 -12.57 3.55
C PHE A 396 17.51 -13.08 2.61
N ASP A 397 18.24 -14.11 3.04
CA ASP A 397 19.23 -14.75 2.16
C ASP A 397 18.56 -15.44 0.96
N GLU A 398 19.35 -15.82 -0.05
CA GLU A 398 18.82 -16.42 -1.28
C GLU A 398 17.98 -17.70 -1.03
N SER A 399 18.41 -18.53 -0.09
CA SER A 399 17.69 -19.76 0.25
C SER A 399 16.36 -19.45 0.94
N GLN A 400 16.34 -18.47 1.85
CA GLN A 400 15.14 -18.03 2.54
C GLN A 400 14.13 -17.40 1.59
N ARG A 401 14.59 -16.53 0.69
CA ARG A 401 13.75 -15.89 -0.35
C ARG A 401 13.08 -16.94 -1.23
N LEU A 402 13.88 -17.87 -1.78
CA LEU A 402 13.34 -18.91 -2.66
C LEU A 402 12.36 -19.83 -1.90
N PHE A 403 12.64 -20.16 -0.64
CA PHE A 403 11.71 -20.94 0.19
C PHE A 403 10.37 -20.22 0.36
N LEU A 404 10.39 -18.94 0.74
CA LEU A 404 9.18 -18.13 0.93
C LEU A 404 8.36 -18.04 -0.37
N GLU A 405 9.01 -17.78 -1.51
CA GLU A 405 8.35 -17.70 -2.81
C GLU A 405 7.74 -19.04 -3.25
N CYS A 406 8.38 -20.17 -2.95
CA CYS A 406 7.91 -21.50 -3.36
C CYS A 406 6.87 -22.10 -2.42
N TYR A 407 7.10 -22.03 -1.11
CA TYR A 407 6.30 -22.74 -0.10
C TYR A 407 5.27 -21.86 0.60
N TYR A 408 5.62 -20.62 0.96
CA TYR A 408 4.76 -19.74 1.75
C TYR A 408 3.81 -18.92 0.86
N PHE A 409 4.35 -18.14 -0.08
CA PHE A 409 3.58 -17.31 -1.01
C PHE A 409 3.11 -18.04 -2.26
N LYS A 410 3.71 -19.22 -2.56
CA LYS A 410 3.37 -20.07 -3.73
C LYS A 410 3.43 -19.31 -5.07
N LYS A 411 4.40 -18.42 -5.23
CA LYS A 411 4.70 -17.65 -6.46
C LYS A 411 5.58 -18.42 -7.45
N LYS A 412 6.33 -19.41 -6.96
CA LYS A 412 7.23 -20.28 -7.76
C LYS A 412 6.93 -21.76 -7.50
N ASP A 413 7.41 -22.63 -8.39
CA ASP A 413 7.26 -24.08 -8.25
C ASP A 413 8.16 -24.61 -7.13
N LYS A 414 7.59 -25.42 -6.21
CA LYS A 414 8.32 -26.08 -5.12
C LYS A 414 9.55 -26.87 -5.59
N ARG A 415 9.52 -27.39 -6.82
CA ARG A 415 10.64 -28.14 -7.43
C ARG A 415 11.89 -27.29 -7.61
N GLU A 416 11.76 -25.97 -7.79
CA GLU A 416 12.92 -25.08 -7.90
C GLU A 416 13.73 -25.04 -6.60
N PHE A 417 13.04 -24.91 -5.46
CA PHE A 417 13.70 -24.94 -4.16
C PHE A 417 14.32 -26.31 -3.86
N ILE A 418 13.59 -27.41 -4.09
CA ILE A 418 14.09 -28.77 -3.85
C ILE A 418 15.35 -29.06 -4.66
N LYS A 419 15.38 -28.61 -5.93
CA LYS A 419 16.54 -28.83 -6.80
C LYS A 419 17.76 -28.03 -6.36
N LYS A 420 17.56 -26.80 -5.85
CA LYS A 420 18.67 -25.90 -5.49
C LYS A 420 19.16 -26.11 -4.06
N TYR A 421 18.27 -26.49 -3.14
CA TYR A 421 18.57 -26.71 -1.72
C TYR A 421 17.88 -27.99 -1.19
N PRO A 422 18.29 -29.18 -1.66
CA PRO A 422 17.67 -30.45 -1.27
C PRO A 422 17.80 -30.77 0.23
N ASP A 423 18.91 -30.36 0.87
CA ASP A 423 19.21 -30.66 2.29
C ASP A 423 18.95 -29.47 3.23
N SER A 424 18.14 -28.50 2.79
CA SER A 424 17.92 -27.27 3.56
C SER A 424 17.28 -27.53 4.92
N LYS A 425 17.77 -26.85 5.96
CA LYS A 425 17.12 -26.87 7.28
C LYS A 425 15.75 -26.18 7.29
N LEU A 426 15.43 -25.43 6.24
CA LEU A 426 14.18 -24.67 6.13
C LEU A 426 12.94 -25.57 6.02
N TYR A 427 13.06 -26.82 5.56
CA TYR A 427 11.93 -27.77 5.53
C TYR A 427 11.29 -27.97 6.91
N TYR A 428 12.08 -27.87 7.98
CA TYR A 428 11.63 -28.09 9.35
C TYR A 428 11.78 -26.85 10.25
N ARG A 429 12.44 -25.77 9.79
CA ARG A 429 12.60 -24.51 10.53
C ARG A 429 11.90 -23.30 9.90
N TYR A 430 11.02 -23.49 8.92
CA TYR A 430 10.38 -22.37 8.22
C TYR A 430 9.57 -21.43 9.13
N TYR A 431 9.10 -21.90 10.30
CA TYR A 431 8.41 -21.07 11.28
C TYR A 431 9.26 -19.89 11.79
N MET A 432 10.59 -19.96 11.68
CA MET A 432 11.48 -18.85 12.00
C MET A 432 11.36 -17.74 10.95
N LEU A 433 11.18 -18.10 9.67
CA LEU A 433 10.99 -17.15 8.58
C LEU A 433 9.62 -16.50 8.63
N THR A 434 8.57 -17.27 8.93
CA THR A 434 7.23 -16.71 9.12
C THR A 434 7.21 -15.77 10.30
N ASN A 435 7.77 -16.15 11.45
CA ASN A 435 7.95 -15.25 12.60
C ASN A 435 8.67 -13.96 12.23
N ARG A 436 9.76 -14.04 11.46
CA ARG A 436 10.51 -12.85 11.05
C ARG A 436 9.66 -11.93 10.18
N LEU A 437 8.91 -12.49 9.23
CA LEU A 437 7.94 -11.73 8.42
C LEU A 437 6.85 -11.07 9.26
N GLU A 438 6.31 -11.76 10.26
CA GLU A 438 5.30 -11.19 11.16
C GLU A 438 5.85 -10.03 11.98
N LYS A 439 7.09 -10.14 12.46
CA LYS A 439 7.77 -9.05 13.17
C LYS A 439 7.98 -7.83 12.26
N LEU A 440 8.39 -8.05 11.02
CA LEU A 440 8.53 -6.96 10.04
C LEU A 440 7.17 -6.32 9.71
N TYR A 441 6.13 -7.14 9.55
CA TYR A 441 4.79 -6.69 9.22
C TYR A 441 4.18 -5.77 10.28
N TYR A 442 4.34 -6.13 11.55
CA TYR A 442 3.88 -5.33 12.68
C TYR A 442 4.92 -4.32 13.18
N ASN A 443 6.04 -4.18 12.47
CA ASN A 443 7.17 -3.32 12.82
C ASN A 443 7.68 -3.52 14.26
N ILE A 444 7.66 -4.77 14.76
CA ILE A 444 8.00 -5.11 16.15
C ILE A 444 9.52 -5.07 16.39
N ASN A 445 10.34 -5.39 15.37
CA ASN A 445 11.81 -5.38 15.52
C ASN A 445 12.34 -4.02 15.97
N ASN A 446 11.72 -2.94 15.50
CA ASN A 446 12.12 -1.59 15.88
C ASN A 446 11.93 -1.34 17.39
N PHE A 447 10.90 -1.89 18.05
CA PHE A 447 10.64 -1.60 19.47
C PHE A 447 11.75 -2.08 20.43
N LEU A 448 12.50 -3.13 20.07
CA LEU A 448 13.59 -3.66 20.90
C LEU A 448 14.97 -3.12 20.46
N ASP A 449 15.15 -2.82 19.17
CA ASP A 449 16.44 -2.41 18.58
C ASP A 449 16.54 -0.90 18.27
N ASN A 450 15.64 -0.07 18.80
CA ASN A 450 15.56 1.38 18.53
C ASN A 450 16.67 2.23 19.19
N ASP A 451 17.89 1.76 19.07
CA ASP A 451 19.09 2.54 19.24
C ASP A 451 19.56 3.11 17.89
N PHE A 452 20.37 4.15 17.92
CA PHE A 452 21.00 4.67 16.71
C PHE A 452 22.04 3.64 16.23
N ASN A 453 21.80 3.00 15.08
CA ASN A 453 22.56 1.83 14.59
C ASN A 453 23.37 2.13 13.32
N ARG A 454 24.17 1.16 12.87
CA ARG A 454 25.04 1.28 11.68
C ARG A 454 24.28 1.72 10.42
N ALA A 455 23.08 1.18 10.17
CA ALA A 455 22.30 1.53 8.98
C ALA A 455 21.88 3.01 9.02
N LYS A 456 21.43 3.49 10.19
CA LYS A 456 21.10 4.91 10.41
C LYS A 456 22.35 5.79 10.27
N TRP A 457 23.50 5.35 10.78
CA TRP A 457 24.78 6.06 10.59
C TRP A 457 25.19 6.15 9.12
N LEU A 458 25.14 5.06 8.36
CA LEU A 458 25.45 5.05 6.92
C LEU A 458 24.52 5.97 6.12
N LEU A 459 23.24 6.07 6.51
CA LEU A 459 22.31 7.00 5.90
C LEU A 459 22.71 8.47 6.15
N ILE A 460 23.15 8.80 7.36
CA ILE A 460 23.69 10.14 7.63
C ILE A 460 24.98 10.36 6.87
N ARG A 461 25.95 9.44 6.99
CA ARG A 461 27.26 9.57 6.37
C ARG A 461 27.13 9.77 4.85
N SER A 462 26.29 8.99 4.17
CA SER A 462 26.10 9.14 2.72
C SER A 462 25.50 10.49 2.29
N LYS A 463 24.73 11.16 3.15
CA LYS A 463 24.00 12.39 2.80
C LYS A 463 24.55 13.66 3.44
N TYR A 464 25.25 13.54 4.56
CA TYR A 464 25.58 14.63 5.48
C TYR A 464 26.98 14.47 6.10
N GLN A 465 27.89 13.72 5.48
CA GLN A 465 29.26 13.53 6.00
C GLN A 465 29.99 14.86 6.19
N GLU A 466 29.75 15.83 5.32
CA GLU A 466 30.33 17.17 5.37
C GLU A 466 29.95 17.96 6.64
N ARG A 467 28.91 17.54 7.35
CA ARG A 467 28.45 18.14 8.62
C ARG A 467 29.14 17.57 9.85
N HIS A 468 30.03 16.60 9.67
CA HIS A 468 30.84 16.01 10.74
C HIS A 468 32.32 16.31 10.51
N THR A 469 33.08 16.50 11.59
CA THR A 469 34.54 16.53 11.50
C THR A 469 35.04 15.15 11.09
N GLU A 470 36.17 15.09 10.38
CA GLU A 470 36.79 13.81 9.97
C GLU A 470 37.01 12.88 11.16
N GLU A 471 37.40 13.44 12.31
CA GLU A 471 37.57 12.71 13.57
C GLU A 471 36.26 12.07 14.06
N ARG A 472 35.12 12.79 13.99
CA ARG A 472 33.81 12.24 14.38
C ARG A 472 33.36 11.15 13.42
N VAL A 473 33.55 11.35 12.11
CA VAL A 473 33.22 10.34 11.10
C VAL A 473 34.02 9.08 11.38
N HIS A 474 35.33 9.22 11.60
CA HIS A 474 36.21 8.10 11.84
C HIS A 474 35.88 7.34 13.15
N LEU A 475 35.62 8.05 14.25
CA LEU A 475 35.20 7.42 15.51
C LEU A 475 33.89 6.65 15.37
N LEU A 476 32.90 7.21 14.65
CA LEU A 476 31.62 6.55 14.42
C LEU A 476 31.76 5.37 13.45
N ASP A 477 32.62 5.46 12.45
CA ASP A 477 32.92 4.37 11.53
C ASP A 477 33.56 3.18 12.27
N LEU A 478 34.51 3.42 13.17
CA LEU A 478 35.10 2.39 14.02
C LEU A 478 34.06 1.77 14.98
N PHE A 479 33.24 2.62 15.61
CA PHE A 479 32.23 2.18 16.57
C PHE A 479 31.11 1.37 15.92
N TYR A 480 30.66 1.76 14.72
CA TYR A 480 29.61 1.08 13.97
C TYR A 480 30.13 0.02 12.98
N GLY A 481 31.45 -0.14 12.85
CA GLY A 481 32.07 -1.11 11.94
C GLY A 481 31.78 -0.80 10.48
N VAL A 482 32.11 0.41 10.02
CA VAL A 482 32.07 0.72 8.59
C VAL A 482 33.41 0.30 7.99
N ASP A 483 33.37 -0.56 6.98
CA ASP A 483 34.52 -1.19 6.33
C ASP A 483 35.36 -2.16 7.21
N SER A 484 34.99 -2.34 8.49
CA SER A 484 35.56 -3.34 9.41
C SER A 484 34.52 -3.87 10.41
N ASP A 485 34.90 -4.81 11.27
CA ASP A 485 34.08 -5.18 12.44
C ASP A 485 33.97 -4.01 13.44
N PRO A 486 32.82 -3.87 14.14
CA PRO A 486 32.63 -2.80 15.13
C PRO A 486 33.54 -2.98 16.34
N LEU A 487 34.16 -1.90 16.77
CA LEU A 487 35.06 -1.88 17.93
C LEU A 487 34.36 -1.35 19.19
N SER A 488 34.66 -1.94 20.33
CA SER A 488 34.26 -1.40 21.63
C SER A 488 35.01 -0.09 21.93
N ILE A 489 34.45 0.75 22.81
CA ILE A 489 35.10 2.01 23.25
C ILE A 489 36.50 1.75 23.82
N LYS A 490 36.71 0.60 24.49
CA LYS A 490 38.03 0.21 25.01
C LYS A 490 39.02 -0.13 23.90
N GLU A 491 38.57 -0.75 22.83
CA GLU A 491 39.40 -1.05 21.65
C GLU A 491 39.72 0.22 20.87
N ILE A 492 38.73 1.11 20.69
CA ILE A 492 38.93 2.42 20.07
C ILE A 492 39.94 3.23 20.90
N ALA A 493 39.82 3.26 22.23
CA ALA A 493 40.78 3.97 23.08
C ALA A 493 42.23 3.46 22.94
N LYS A 494 42.43 2.18 22.63
CA LYS A 494 43.79 1.66 22.35
C LYS A 494 44.36 2.17 21.03
N LEU A 495 43.52 2.54 20.07
CA LEU A 495 43.93 3.15 18.80
C LEU A 495 44.35 4.63 18.96
N TYR A 496 43.98 5.26 20.09
CA TYR A 496 44.35 6.64 20.43
C TYR A 496 45.14 6.70 21.75
N PRO A 497 46.45 6.36 21.74
CA PRO A 497 47.25 6.22 22.97
C PRO A 497 47.33 7.50 23.82
N SER A 498 47.09 8.67 23.21
CA SER A 498 47.06 9.98 23.87
C SER A 498 45.74 10.29 24.59
N LEU A 499 44.69 9.48 24.38
CA LEU A 499 43.36 9.70 24.93
C LEU A 499 43.00 8.62 25.95
N THR A 500 42.39 9.04 27.06
CA THR A 500 41.87 8.10 28.06
C THR A 500 40.56 7.48 27.58
N TYR A 501 40.20 6.31 28.13
CA TYR A 501 38.90 5.67 27.89
C TYR A 501 37.72 6.65 28.08
N ILE A 502 37.77 7.47 29.14
CA ILE A 502 36.74 8.45 29.45
C ILE A 502 36.64 9.52 28.34
N LYS A 503 37.76 10.07 27.87
CA LYS A 503 37.74 11.04 26.78
C LYS A 503 37.18 10.46 25.49
N VAL A 504 37.58 9.24 25.12
CA VAL A 504 37.09 8.57 23.91
C VAL A 504 35.60 8.26 24.04
N HIS A 505 35.14 7.85 25.22
CA HIS A 505 33.72 7.67 25.52
C HIS A 505 32.93 8.96 25.27
N ASP A 506 33.38 10.08 25.84
CA ASP A 506 32.70 11.38 25.71
C ASP A 506 32.66 11.85 24.25
N MET A 507 33.79 11.71 23.53
CA MET A 507 33.86 12.04 22.10
C MET A 507 32.91 11.21 21.24
N ILE A 508 32.80 9.89 21.50
CA ILE A 508 31.86 9.02 20.81
C ILE A 508 30.42 9.41 21.17
N SER A 509 30.13 9.70 22.43
CA SER A 509 28.80 10.15 22.87
C SER A 509 28.38 11.44 22.15
N ASP A 510 29.26 12.43 22.11
CA ASP A 510 29.04 13.71 21.41
C ASP A 510 28.85 13.50 19.89
N ALA A 511 29.65 12.63 19.29
CA ALA A 511 29.54 12.29 17.87
C ALA A 511 28.21 11.59 17.57
N ARG A 512 27.79 10.63 18.40
CA ARG A 512 26.51 9.92 18.28
C ARG A 512 25.34 10.88 18.46
N GLU A 513 25.38 11.78 19.44
CA GLU A 513 24.32 12.77 19.63
C GLU A 513 24.22 13.72 18.43
N ALA A 514 25.36 14.17 17.87
CA ALA A 514 25.36 14.98 16.66
C ALA A 514 24.71 14.25 15.47
N ALA A 515 25.05 12.96 15.28
CA ALA A 515 24.46 12.11 14.25
C ALA A 515 22.95 11.92 14.48
N ILE A 516 22.53 11.52 15.68
CA ILE A 516 21.10 11.35 16.02
C ILE A 516 20.31 12.62 15.72
N ASN A 517 20.83 13.79 16.09
CA ASN A 517 20.18 15.07 15.82
C ASN A 517 19.97 15.34 14.32
N ILE A 518 20.91 14.95 13.47
CA ILE A 518 20.78 15.05 12.01
C ILE A 518 19.76 14.03 11.50
N TYR A 519 19.76 12.80 12.02
CA TYR A 519 18.82 11.76 11.61
C TYR A 519 17.35 12.11 11.89
N ILE A 520 17.07 12.62 13.10
CA ILE A 520 15.71 13.05 13.50
C ILE A 520 15.35 14.45 13.00
N ASN A 521 16.15 14.98 12.08
CA ASN A 521 15.89 16.24 11.42
C ASN A 521 15.81 17.48 12.33
N LYS A 522 16.36 17.42 13.55
CA LYS A 522 16.41 18.56 14.49
C LYS A 522 17.55 19.54 14.19
N LYS A 523 18.23 19.36 13.05
CA LYS A 523 19.27 20.25 12.54
C LYS A 523 19.19 20.36 11.00
N HIS A 524 18.04 20.67 10.40
CA HIS A 524 18.09 21.50 9.19
C HIS A 524 18.44 22.94 9.58
N LYS A 525 19.61 23.09 10.20
CA LYS A 525 20.35 24.32 10.04
C LYS A 525 20.89 24.27 8.62
N ILE A 526 20.52 25.24 7.80
CA ILE A 526 21.52 25.84 6.93
C ILE A 526 22.63 26.24 7.90
N GLU A 527 23.70 25.44 8.00
CA GLU A 527 24.90 25.88 8.69
C GLU A 527 25.42 27.05 7.87
N ILE A 528 24.98 28.25 8.27
CA ILE A 528 25.54 29.51 7.79
C ILE A 528 27.04 29.36 8.01
N THR A 529 27.78 29.27 6.92
CA THR A 529 29.21 29.03 6.99
C THR A 529 29.83 30.24 7.66
N LYS A 530 30.95 30.07 8.40
CA LYS A 530 31.65 31.21 9.01
C LYS A 530 31.93 32.33 7.99
N LYS A 531 32.11 31.97 6.71
CA LYS A 531 32.27 32.87 5.57
C LYS A 531 31.09 33.82 5.37
N ASP A 532 29.86 33.37 5.58
CA ASP A 532 28.65 34.21 5.44
C ASP A 532 28.58 35.30 6.52
N TYR A 533 29.31 35.15 7.62
CA TYR A 533 29.42 36.15 8.69
C TYR A 533 30.56 37.16 8.45
N LEU A 534 31.59 36.83 7.66
CA LEU A 534 32.74 37.71 7.42
C LEU A 534 32.38 39.11 6.88
N PRO A 535 31.42 39.27 5.92
CA PRO A 535 31.04 40.60 5.42
C PRO A 535 30.58 41.56 6.53
N TYR A 536 30.03 41.00 7.63
CA TYR A 536 29.48 41.73 8.76
C TYR A 536 30.53 42.12 9.81
N LEU A 537 31.81 41.81 9.60
CA LEU A 537 32.92 42.25 10.46
C LEU A 537 33.58 43.56 9.98
N SER A 538 33.17 44.07 8.81
CA SER A 538 33.65 45.35 8.26
C SER A 538 33.31 46.55 9.17
N GLU A 539 34.06 47.64 9.02
CA GLU A 539 33.97 48.80 9.93
C GLU A 539 32.64 49.56 9.90
N GLN A 540 31.85 49.38 8.83
CA GLN A 540 30.50 49.95 8.71
C GLN A 540 29.52 49.41 9.76
N TYR A 541 29.85 48.30 10.41
CA TYR A 541 29.05 47.69 11.47
C TYR A 541 29.65 48.02 12.84
N ASP A 542 28.77 48.43 13.75
CA ASP A 542 29.16 48.83 15.09
C ASP A 542 29.54 47.61 15.94
N TYR A 543 30.81 47.47 16.30
CA TYR A 543 31.35 46.53 17.28
C TYR A 543 32.46 47.23 18.07
N THR A 544 32.68 46.80 19.32
CA THR A 544 33.93 47.13 20.01
C THR A 544 35.11 46.47 19.33
N ASP A 545 36.28 47.09 19.40
CA ASP A 545 37.50 46.54 18.79
C ASP A 545 37.86 45.17 19.36
N GLU A 546 37.67 44.99 20.68
CA GLU A 546 37.84 43.69 21.34
C GLU A 546 36.93 42.62 20.70
N THR A 547 35.65 42.94 20.51
CA THR A 547 34.68 42.02 19.89
C THR A 547 35.07 41.70 18.44
N ARG A 548 35.41 42.72 17.65
CA ARG A 548 35.78 42.53 16.23
C ARG A 548 37.04 41.67 16.09
N LYS A 549 38.09 41.94 16.88
CA LYS A 549 39.33 41.15 16.88
C LYS A 549 39.08 39.69 17.27
N ILE A 550 38.29 39.45 18.30
CA ILE A 550 37.95 38.08 18.74
C ILE A 550 37.09 37.36 17.69
N LEU A 551 36.14 38.04 17.07
CA LEU A 551 35.34 37.45 15.99
C LEU A 551 36.19 37.14 14.74
N ILE A 552 37.15 37.99 14.36
CA ILE A 552 38.11 37.70 13.29
C ILE A 552 38.93 36.46 13.62
N MET A 553 39.47 36.38 14.84
CA MET A 553 40.21 35.20 15.29
C MET A 553 39.37 33.91 15.21
N PHE A 554 38.08 33.99 15.57
CA PHE A 554 37.20 32.83 15.59
C PHE A 554 36.61 32.45 14.20
N LEU A 555 36.22 33.45 13.39
CA LEU A 555 35.49 33.26 12.13
C LEU A 555 36.40 33.20 10.91
N GLU A 556 37.53 33.92 10.91
CA GLU A 556 38.45 34.01 9.77
C GLU A 556 39.72 33.16 10.01
N GLN A 557 40.27 33.18 11.22
CA GLN A 557 41.50 32.46 11.57
C GLN A 557 41.23 31.06 12.15
N ASP A 558 39.97 30.67 12.31
CA ASP A 558 39.51 29.38 12.84
C ASP A 558 40.09 28.97 14.21
N LEU A 559 40.48 29.94 15.04
CA LEU A 559 41.03 29.68 16.37
C LEU A 559 39.96 29.25 17.37
N ASP A 560 40.31 28.32 18.25
CA ASP A 560 39.42 27.88 19.33
C ASP A 560 39.41 28.84 20.54
N TYR A 561 38.50 28.62 21.50
CA TYR A 561 38.38 29.49 22.68
C TYR A 561 39.64 29.54 23.54
N GLU A 562 40.45 28.48 23.54
CA GLU A 562 41.65 28.39 24.35
C GLU A 562 42.84 29.10 23.68
N GLU A 563 42.97 28.97 22.37
CA GLU A 563 43.95 29.70 21.56
C GLU A 563 43.70 31.21 21.62
N ILE A 564 42.43 31.64 21.50
CA ILE A 564 42.06 33.05 21.64
C ILE A 564 42.35 33.53 23.07
N SER A 565 42.11 32.70 24.08
CA SER A 565 42.41 33.01 25.49
C SER A 565 43.89 33.27 25.69
N LYS A 566 44.76 32.41 25.14
CA LYS A 566 46.21 32.57 25.19
C LYS A 566 46.68 33.84 24.49
N ARG A 567 46.09 34.21 23.35
CA ARG A 567 46.48 35.42 22.58
C ARG A 567 45.99 36.73 23.18
N THR A 568 44.82 36.71 23.81
CA THR A 568 44.16 37.94 24.33
C THR A 568 44.36 38.15 25.82
N GLY A 569 44.75 37.11 26.57
CA GLY A 569 44.82 37.13 28.03
C GLY A 569 43.45 37.11 28.72
N LEU A 570 42.35 36.99 27.96
CA LEU A 570 40.99 36.90 28.51
C LEU A 570 40.64 35.45 28.87
N ASN A 571 39.77 35.27 29.87
CA ASN A 571 39.30 33.92 30.22
C ASN A 571 38.37 33.34 29.14
N ARG A 572 38.30 32.00 29.06
CA ARG A 572 37.51 31.27 28.06
C ARG A 572 36.02 31.63 28.11
N THR A 573 35.46 31.84 29.30
CA THR A 573 34.04 32.21 29.49
C THR A 573 33.71 33.57 28.88
N ARG A 574 34.58 34.58 29.06
CA ARG A 574 34.42 35.90 28.48
C ARG A 574 34.52 35.85 26.95
N ILE A 575 35.45 35.07 26.41
CA ILE A 575 35.58 34.85 24.96
C ILE A 575 34.31 34.23 24.39
N SER A 576 33.79 33.16 25.02
CA SER A 576 32.55 32.52 24.62
C SER A 576 31.36 33.50 24.60
N ASN A 577 31.26 34.36 25.63
CA ASN A 577 30.23 35.40 25.69
C ASN A 577 30.39 36.45 24.58
N ILE A 578 31.61 36.92 24.33
CA ILE A 578 31.90 37.90 23.25
C ILE A 578 31.54 37.32 21.89
N ILE A 579 31.93 36.07 21.61
CA ILE A 579 31.63 35.39 20.34
C ILE A 579 30.12 35.21 20.19
N THR A 580 29.44 34.75 21.26
CA THR A 580 27.99 34.53 21.24
C THR A 580 27.22 35.82 20.98
N ASP A 581 27.55 36.91 21.68
CA ASP A 581 26.90 38.20 21.49
C ASP A 581 27.29 38.85 20.15
N GLY A 582 28.52 38.63 19.70
CA GLY A 582 29.01 39.05 18.39
C GLY A 582 28.24 38.40 17.24
N ILE A 583 28.08 37.07 17.25
CA ILE A 583 27.29 36.33 16.25
C ILE A 583 25.83 36.78 16.26
N ARG A 584 25.23 37.01 17.44
CA ARG A 584 23.87 37.55 17.53
C ARG A 584 23.76 38.94 16.89
N LYS A 585 24.74 39.81 17.12
CA LYS A 585 24.76 41.15 16.52
C LYS A 585 24.94 41.09 15.00
N ILE A 586 25.74 40.13 14.50
CA ILE A 586 25.82 39.81 13.05
C ILE A 586 24.45 39.40 12.52
N ASP A 587 23.76 38.47 13.19
CA ASP A 587 22.40 38.06 12.80
C ASP A 587 21.40 39.22 12.79
N HIS A 588 21.51 40.14 13.75
CA HIS A 588 20.68 41.33 13.75
C HIS A 588 20.89 42.19 12.48
N TYR A 589 22.13 42.37 12.04
CA TYR A 589 22.41 43.09 10.80
C TYR A 589 21.99 42.30 9.56
N ARG A 590 22.36 41.02 9.49
CA ARG A 590 22.07 40.11 8.37
C ARG A 590 20.57 39.96 8.11
N LEU A 591 19.77 39.89 9.18
CA LEU A 591 18.32 39.73 9.10
C LEU A 591 17.57 41.07 9.14
N GLY A 592 18.28 42.20 9.08
CA GLY A 592 17.69 43.54 9.00
C GLY A 592 16.95 43.99 10.27
N VAL A 593 17.26 43.40 11.43
CA VAL A 593 16.82 43.88 12.76
C VAL A 593 17.57 45.17 13.11
N LEU A 594 18.85 45.25 12.77
CA LEU A 594 19.68 46.46 12.85
C LEU A 594 20.09 46.90 11.45
N LYS A 595 20.15 48.21 11.22
CA LYS A 595 20.66 48.80 9.97
C LYS A 595 22.06 49.37 10.20
N ALA A 596 22.99 49.08 9.29
CA ALA A 596 24.31 49.73 9.29
C ALA A 596 24.17 51.19 8.84
N ARG A 597 24.84 52.11 9.53
CA ARG A 597 24.96 53.50 9.08
C ARG A 597 26.12 53.60 8.10
N LYS A 598 25.82 53.78 6.80
CA LYS A 598 26.84 53.97 5.75
C LYS A 598 27.10 55.47 5.56
N ILE A 599 28.22 55.96 6.06
CA ILE A 599 28.73 57.31 5.75
C ILE A 599 29.91 57.13 4.80
N SER A 600 29.71 57.52 3.53
CA SER A 600 30.78 57.47 2.52
C SER A 600 31.68 58.71 2.62
N THR A 601 32.87 58.65 2.04
CA THR A 601 33.77 59.82 1.93
C THR A 601 33.12 60.98 1.16
N VAL A 602 32.25 60.68 0.18
CA VAL A 602 31.44 61.68 -0.54
C VAL A 602 30.44 62.34 0.41
N THR A 603 29.71 61.53 1.19
CA THR A 603 28.76 62.02 2.20
C THR A 603 29.46 62.91 3.23
N LEU A 604 30.67 62.56 3.65
CA LEU A 604 31.47 63.35 4.57
C LEU A 604 31.81 64.74 3.98
N LYS A 605 32.18 64.79 2.69
CA LYS A 605 32.42 66.05 1.97
C LYS A 605 31.15 66.91 1.87
N ASP A 606 29.99 66.30 1.63
CA ASP A 606 28.72 67.00 1.60
C ASP A 606 28.35 67.59 2.97
N ILE A 607 28.62 66.85 4.05
CA ILE A 607 28.45 67.34 5.44
C ILE A 607 29.37 68.53 5.68
N TYR A 608 30.66 68.45 5.31
CA TYR A 608 31.59 69.57 5.45
C TYR A 608 31.17 70.80 4.64
N LYS A 609 30.66 70.60 3.42
CA LYS A 609 30.20 71.68 2.56
C LYS A 609 28.99 72.40 3.12
N LEU A 610 28.06 71.66 3.75
CA LEU A 610 26.77 72.19 4.19
C LEU A 610 26.75 72.65 5.66
N PHE A 611 27.61 72.08 6.50
CA PHE A 611 27.64 72.31 7.94
C PHE A 611 29.04 72.64 8.46
N GLY A 612 29.99 72.99 7.59
CA GLY A 612 31.39 73.22 7.97
C GLY A 612 31.60 74.34 9.00
N ASP A 613 30.66 75.26 9.14
CA ASP A 613 30.60 76.31 10.17
C ASP A 613 30.25 75.77 11.56
N LYS A 614 29.67 74.56 11.63
CA LYS A 614 29.22 73.89 12.86
C LYS A 614 30.15 72.77 13.31
N ILE A 615 31.18 72.46 12.52
CA ILE A 615 32.11 71.35 12.78
C ILE A 615 33.48 71.94 13.07
N THR A 616 34.07 71.58 14.21
CA THR A 616 35.43 72.03 14.56
C THR A 616 36.50 71.34 13.72
N GLU A 617 37.70 71.90 13.61
CA GLU A 617 38.81 71.23 12.91
C GLU A 617 39.21 69.91 13.57
N GLU A 618 39.16 69.84 14.91
CA GLU A 618 39.37 68.60 15.67
C GLU A 618 38.33 67.53 15.28
N GLU A 619 37.06 67.90 15.13
CA GLU A 619 36.01 66.99 14.66
C GLU A 619 36.27 66.52 13.22
N LYS A 620 36.67 67.41 12.31
CA LYS A 620 37.00 67.04 10.91
C LYS A 620 38.15 66.04 10.86
N GLU A 621 39.15 66.19 11.73
CA GLU A 621 40.26 65.26 11.84
C GLU A 621 39.81 63.89 12.35
N ILE A 622 39.01 63.85 13.43
CA ILE A 622 38.40 62.63 13.96
C ILE A 622 37.59 61.91 12.86
N TYR A 623 36.77 62.64 12.13
CA TYR A 623 35.89 62.09 11.09
C TYR A 623 36.70 61.51 9.92
N SER A 624 37.77 62.19 9.55
CA SER A 624 38.68 61.75 8.49
C SER A 624 39.43 60.49 8.92
N LEU A 625 39.98 60.44 10.13
CA LEU A 625 40.63 59.26 10.69
C LEU A 625 39.69 58.05 10.73
N ARG A 626 38.41 58.28 11.03
CA ARG A 626 37.38 57.23 11.06
C ARG A 626 37.02 56.72 9.67
N TYR A 627 36.62 57.60 8.74
CA TYR A 627 35.96 57.20 7.49
C TYR A 627 36.87 57.21 6.25
N ASN A 628 37.99 57.95 6.27
CA ASN A 628 38.97 57.92 5.18
C ASN A 628 40.08 56.90 5.45
N TYR A 629 40.46 56.71 6.72
CA TYR A 629 41.60 55.88 7.11
C TYR A 629 41.22 54.60 7.88
N GLY A 630 39.95 54.42 8.23
CA GLY A 630 39.45 53.20 8.87
C GLY A 630 40.00 52.97 10.28
N ASN A 631 40.19 54.04 11.07
CA ASN A 631 40.64 53.90 12.46
C ASN A 631 39.45 53.68 13.39
N SER A 632 39.66 52.89 14.44
CA SER A 632 38.69 52.74 15.52
C SER A 632 38.64 53.97 16.43
N ASN A 633 37.55 54.15 17.18
CA ASN A 633 37.44 55.27 18.12
C ASN A 633 38.53 55.21 19.21
N GLU A 634 38.96 54.01 19.63
CA GLU A 634 40.11 53.84 20.51
C GLU A 634 41.42 54.26 19.84
N ALA A 635 41.68 53.84 18.59
CA ALA A 635 42.88 54.22 17.86
C ALA A 635 42.94 55.74 17.63
N ILE A 636 41.82 56.37 17.28
CA ILE A 636 41.73 57.83 17.09
C ILE A 636 42.03 58.57 18.40
N ALA A 637 41.47 58.10 19.51
CA ALA A 637 41.74 58.68 20.83
C ALA A 637 43.25 58.64 21.18
N VAL A 638 43.93 57.56 20.80
CA VAL A 638 45.39 57.42 20.98
C VAL A 638 46.16 58.32 20.01
N ILE A 639 45.81 58.35 18.71
CA ILE A 639 46.48 59.14 17.68
C ILE A 639 46.41 60.64 17.99
N LEU A 640 45.23 61.12 18.41
CA LEU A 640 45.00 62.53 18.72
C LEU A 640 45.30 62.89 20.18
N ASN A 641 45.65 61.89 21.01
CA ASN A 641 45.87 62.05 22.45
C ASN A 641 44.70 62.75 23.19
N ILE A 642 43.46 62.33 22.89
CA ILE A 642 42.24 62.86 23.50
C ILE A 642 41.43 61.77 24.20
N PRO A 643 40.61 62.10 25.22
CA PRO A 643 39.73 61.13 25.85
C PRO A 643 38.76 60.49 24.85
N ARG A 644 38.60 59.16 24.89
CA ARG A 644 37.66 58.40 24.03
C ARG A 644 36.23 58.97 24.05
N ILE A 645 35.79 59.52 25.17
CA ILE A 645 34.46 60.13 25.28
C ILE A 645 34.28 61.32 24.33
N ASN A 646 35.34 62.08 24.04
CA ASN A 646 35.30 63.21 23.11
C ASN A 646 35.20 62.70 21.67
N VAL A 647 35.95 61.66 21.31
CA VAL A 647 35.79 60.98 20.01
C VAL A 647 34.36 60.48 19.83
N ASN A 648 33.78 59.83 20.84
CA ASN A 648 32.40 59.35 20.78
C ASN A 648 31.38 60.49 20.64
N ARG A 649 31.59 61.62 21.33
CA ARG A 649 30.74 62.83 21.18
C ARG A 649 30.83 63.41 19.77
N ALA A 650 32.04 63.52 19.22
CA ALA A 650 32.27 63.97 17.86
C ALA A 650 31.55 63.04 16.86
N MET A 651 31.64 61.72 17.04
CA MET A 651 30.91 60.74 16.22
C MET A 651 29.39 60.89 16.33
N GLN A 652 28.87 61.11 17.53
CA GLN A 652 27.43 61.37 17.71
C GLN A 652 27.00 62.64 16.98
N HIS A 653 27.78 63.71 17.08
CA HIS A 653 27.52 64.96 16.37
C HIS A 653 27.53 64.76 14.85
N LEU A 654 28.48 63.97 14.31
CA LEU A 654 28.49 63.60 12.89
C LEU A 654 27.20 62.88 12.47
N TYR A 655 26.71 61.96 13.29
CA TYR A 655 25.47 61.23 13.02
C TYR A 655 24.26 62.16 12.99
N ASP A 656 24.18 63.13 13.91
CA ASP A 656 23.09 64.11 13.93
C ASP A 656 23.14 65.02 12.69
N LEU A 657 24.34 65.41 12.23
CA LEU A 657 24.53 66.19 11.00
C LEU A 657 24.21 65.39 9.74
N HIS A 658 24.56 64.11 9.72
CA HIS A 658 24.21 63.19 8.64
C HIS A 658 22.69 63.03 8.52
N ASP A 659 22.00 62.85 9.66
CA ASP A 659 20.55 62.72 9.67
C ASP A 659 19.87 64.02 9.17
N LYS A 660 20.42 65.20 9.53
CA LYS A 660 20.00 66.51 8.98
C LYS A 660 20.27 66.65 7.48
N LEU A 661 21.38 66.11 6.97
CA LEU A 661 21.68 66.09 5.54
C LEU A 661 20.62 65.29 4.77
N LEU A 662 20.27 64.10 5.24
CA LEU A 662 19.32 63.20 4.60
C LEU A 662 17.92 63.83 4.47
N ILE A 663 17.52 64.63 5.45
CA ILE A 663 16.17 65.22 5.49
C ILE A 663 16.10 66.67 5.00
N LYS A 664 17.21 67.25 4.54
CA LYS A 664 17.31 68.66 4.14
C LYS A 664 16.21 69.08 3.16
N ASN A 665 15.90 68.20 2.20
CA ASN A 665 14.90 68.45 1.15
C ASN A 665 13.58 67.68 1.38
N VAL A 666 13.33 67.17 2.59
CA VAL A 666 12.14 66.37 2.91
C VAL A 666 11.10 67.24 3.60
N THR A 667 9.93 67.37 2.98
CA THR A 667 8.77 68.07 3.57
C THR A 667 7.81 67.08 4.23
N ILE A 668 7.19 67.49 5.33
CA ILE A 668 6.13 66.74 6.03
C ILE A 668 4.83 67.53 6.00
N SER A 669 3.73 66.84 5.75
CA SER A 669 2.38 67.39 5.76
C SER A 669 1.70 67.18 7.12
N SER A 670 0.61 67.89 7.40
CA SER A 670 -0.24 67.61 8.57
C SER A 670 -0.74 66.17 8.60
N LYS A 671 -0.98 65.56 7.43
CA LYS A 671 -1.35 64.15 7.28
C LYS A 671 -0.23 63.21 7.71
N ASP A 672 1.03 63.54 7.43
CA ASP A 672 2.19 62.75 7.87
C ASP A 672 2.32 62.76 9.40
N ILE A 673 2.14 63.93 10.01
CA ILE A 673 2.15 64.11 11.47
C ILE A 673 0.98 63.36 12.10
N SER A 674 -0.23 63.54 11.56
CA SER A 674 -1.42 62.83 12.03
C SER A 674 -1.24 61.31 11.93
N ARG A 675 -0.69 60.81 10.81
CA ARG A 675 -0.42 59.38 10.66
C ARG A 675 0.51 58.88 11.76
N GLU A 676 1.59 59.60 12.06
CA GLU A 676 2.55 59.18 13.09
C GLU A 676 1.97 59.22 14.51
N LEU A 677 1.16 60.24 14.82
CA LEU A 677 0.48 60.38 16.11
C LEU A 677 -0.58 59.29 16.38
N HIS A 678 -1.14 58.69 15.33
CA HIS A 678 -2.14 57.62 15.44
C HIS A 678 -1.53 56.21 15.32
N ARG A 679 -0.21 56.07 15.17
CA ARG A 679 0.44 54.76 15.18
C ARG A 679 0.39 54.14 16.57
N HIS A 680 0.44 52.81 16.61
CA HIS A 680 0.61 52.07 17.85
C HIS A 680 1.96 52.41 18.52
N PHE A 681 2.04 52.23 19.84
CA PHE A 681 3.22 52.60 20.65
C PHE A 681 4.51 51.90 20.22
N THR A 682 4.39 50.70 19.65
CA THR A 682 5.52 49.93 19.08
C THR A 682 5.95 50.42 17.71
N ASP A 683 5.04 51.07 16.99
CA ASP A 683 5.18 51.38 15.58
C ASP A 683 5.52 52.84 15.36
N THR A 684 5.53 53.68 16.39
CA THR A 684 5.84 55.11 16.32
C THR A 684 7.33 55.37 16.60
N VAL A 685 7.93 56.34 15.90
CA VAL A 685 9.30 56.82 16.21
C VAL A 685 9.31 57.90 17.29
N LEU A 686 8.13 58.35 17.72
CA LEU A 686 7.96 59.43 18.68
C LEU A 686 7.76 58.89 20.09
N THR A 687 8.44 59.48 21.06
CA THR A 687 8.15 59.28 22.47
C THR A 687 6.78 59.84 22.85
N GLU A 688 6.22 59.38 23.96
CA GLU A 688 4.93 59.87 24.47
C GLU A 688 4.91 61.39 24.66
N ARG A 689 6.02 61.98 25.15
CA ARG A 689 6.15 63.43 25.31
C ARG A 689 6.17 64.18 23.99
N GLU A 690 6.88 63.64 22.99
CA GLU A 690 6.90 64.18 21.62
C GLU A 690 5.51 64.14 20.98
N GLN A 691 4.77 63.04 21.16
CA GLN A 691 3.40 62.91 20.69
C GLN A 691 2.45 63.90 21.36
N GLN A 692 2.57 64.08 22.68
CA GLN A 692 1.80 65.09 23.42
C GLN A 692 2.04 66.50 22.87
N VAL A 693 3.31 66.90 22.74
CA VAL A 693 3.68 68.22 22.23
C VAL A 693 3.15 68.43 20.81
N LEU A 694 3.39 67.49 19.89
CA LEU A 694 2.94 67.59 18.51
C LEU A 694 1.41 67.59 18.38
N SER A 695 0.71 66.78 19.17
CA SER A 695 -0.76 66.71 19.13
C SER A 695 -1.41 68.02 19.59
N LEU A 696 -0.86 68.67 20.60
CA LEU A 696 -1.33 70.00 21.06
C LEU A 696 -0.92 71.11 20.09
N TYR A 697 0.31 71.07 19.59
CA TYR A 697 0.85 72.09 18.69
C TYR A 697 0.25 72.05 17.29
N TYR A 698 -0.13 70.89 16.75
CA TYR A 698 -0.78 70.82 15.43
C TYR A 698 -2.31 70.72 15.52
N GLY A 699 -2.89 70.71 16.73
CA GLY A 699 -4.34 70.57 16.91
C GLY A 699 -4.88 69.24 16.39
N ILE A 700 -4.12 68.15 16.56
CA ILE A 700 -4.53 66.82 16.08
C ILE A 700 -5.18 66.07 17.23
N LYS A 701 -6.41 65.59 17.01
CA LYS A 701 -7.17 64.86 18.02
C LYS A 701 -6.49 63.53 18.35
N THR A 702 -6.10 63.33 19.60
CA THR A 702 -5.48 62.09 20.11
C THR A 702 -5.91 61.85 21.57
N LYS A 703 -5.38 60.80 22.22
CA LYS A 703 -5.58 60.61 23.67
C LYS A 703 -5.01 61.77 24.52
N TYR A 704 -4.07 62.53 23.98
CA TYR A 704 -3.41 63.65 24.65
C TYR A 704 -4.08 65.00 24.36
N ASN A 705 -4.70 65.17 23.18
CA ASN A 705 -5.49 66.34 22.80
C ASN A 705 -6.91 65.90 22.42
N LYS A 706 -7.77 65.64 23.42
CA LYS A 706 -9.11 65.08 23.19
C LYS A 706 -10.01 65.97 22.33
N THR A 707 -9.79 67.28 22.37
CA THR A 707 -10.56 68.28 21.62
C THR A 707 -10.03 68.51 20.21
N GLY A 708 -8.77 68.14 19.93
CA GLY A 708 -8.10 68.49 18.66
C GLY A 708 -7.89 69.99 18.50
N LYS A 709 -7.83 70.75 19.59
CA LYS A 709 -7.64 72.21 19.53
C LYS A 709 -6.15 72.53 19.40
N HIS A 710 -5.80 73.42 18.48
CA HIS A 710 -4.46 74.00 18.40
C HIS A 710 -4.20 74.89 19.64
N LEU A 711 -3.06 74.69 20.30
CA LEU A 711 -2.62 75.52 21.42
C LEU A 711 -1.35 76.30 21.06
N GLU A 712 -1.28 77.53 21.55
CA GLU A 712 -0.09 78.37 21.42
C GLU A 712 1.10 77.81 22.20
N SER A 713 2.32 78.12 21.76
CA SER A 713 3.57 77.63 22.37
C SER A 713 3.65 77.88 23.89
N LYS A 714 3.23 79.07 24.35
CA LYS A 714 3.23 79.44 25.78
C LYS A 714 2.26 78.59 26.61
N ASP A 715 1.11 78.24 26.04
CA ASP A 715 0.09 77.45 26.72
C ASP A 715 0.54 75.99 26.86
N ILE A 716 1.18 75.43 25.82
CA ILE A 716 1.75 74.09 25.87
C ILE A 716 2.89 74.02 26.90
N GLN A 717 3.76 75.05 26.93
CA GLN A 717 4.85 75.14 27.92
C GLN A 717 4.34 75.12 29.35
N LYS A 718 3.28 75.90 29.62
CA LYS A 718 2.63 75.94 30.94
C LYS A 718 1.94 74.61 31.27
N LEU A 719 1.21 74.03 30.31
CA LEU A 719 0.47 72.78 30.50
C LEU A 719 1.39 71.59 30.80
N LEU A 720 2.50 71.48 30.07
CA LEU A 720 3.43 70.36 30.21
C LEU A 720 4.59 70.64 31.20
N SER A 721 4.64 71.85 31.78
CA SER A 721 5.73 72.29 32.66
C SER A 721 7.12 72.15 32.03
N ILE A 722 7.29 72.69 30.81
CA ILE A 722 8.53 72.57 30.02
C ILE A 722 9.09 73.93 29.65
N SER A 723 10.43 74.04 29.56
CA SER A 723 11.08 75.29 29.15
C SER A 723 10.85 75.59 27.66
N ASN A 724 10.98 76.87 27.28
CA ASN A 724 10.90 77.29 25.89
C ASN A 724 11.91 76.57 24.98
N TYR A 725 13.15 76.39 25.48
CA TYR A 725 14.19 75.63 24.80
C TYR A 725 13.75 74.18 24.57
N THR A 726 13.29 73.50 25.63
CA THR A 726 12.84 72.10 25.56
C THR A 726 11.68 71.92 24.58
N PHE A 727 10.73 72.86 24.56
CA PHE A 727 9.58 72.83 23.66
C PHE A 727 10.00 72.88 22.18
N TYR A 728 10.77 73.90 21.79
CA TYR A 728 11.19 74.03 20.39
C TYR A 728 12.11 72.89 19.97
N HIS A 729 13.02 72.45 20.86
CA HIS A 729 13.86 71.28 20.61
C HIS A 729 13.02 70.04 20.35
N THR A 730 12.00 69.79 21.19
CA THR A 730 11.09 68.64 21.04
C THR A 730 10.35 68.71 19.70
N ILE A 731 9.86 69.89 19.28
CA ILE A 731 9.22 70.04 17.97
C ILE A 731 10.18 69.72 16.84
N TYR A 732 11.37 70.33 16.83
CA TYR A 732 12.35 70.11 15.76
C TYR A 732 12.74 68.63 15.67
N GLU A 733 13.14 68.02 16.78
CA GLU A 733 13.50 66.60 16.85
C GLU A 733 12.35 65.69 16.39
N SER A 734 11.13 65.97 16.83
CA SER A 734 9.97 65.16 16.45
C SER A 734 9.70 65.27 14.95
N THR A 735 9.76 66.47 14.38
CA THR A 735 9.57 66.67 12.94
C THR A 735 10.67 66.02 12.11
N ASP A 736 11.92 66.07 12.58
CA ASP A 736 13.05 65.44 11.92
C ASP A 736 12.94 63.91 11.97
N LYS A 737 12.51 63.34 13.10
CA LYS A 737 12.18 61.90 13.21
C LYS A 737 11.09 61.48 12.22
N ILE A 738 10.03 62.28 12.05
CA ILE A 738 8.96 62.00 11.07
C ILE A 738 9.52 62.07 9.64
N LYS A 739 10.38 63.05 9.32
CA LYS A 739 11.05 63.14 8.00
C LYS A 739 11.94 61.95 7.74
N LEU A 740 12.78 61.56 8.70
CA LEU A 740 13.67 60.39 8.61
C LEU A 740 12.86 59.10 8.40
N ARG A 741 11.73 58.97 9.10
CA ARG A 741 10.82 57.85 8.89
C ARG A 741 10.21 57.85 7.49
N LYS A 742 9.79 59.01 6.98
CA LYS A 742 9.18 59.16 5.65
C LYS A 742 10.09 58.66 4.52
N ILE A 743 11.41 58.83 4.68
CA ILE A 743 12.42 58.31 3.73
C ILE A 743 12.97 56.93 4.12
N GLY A 744 12.47 56.30 5.18
CA GLY A 744 12.89 54.96 5.64
C GLY A 744 14.25 54.91 6.37
N ALA A 745 14.84 56.06 6.69
CA ALA A 745 16.11 56.19 7.40
C ALA A 745 15.98 55.91 8.91
N LEU A 746 14.79 56.13 9.49
CA LEU A 746 14.48 55.81 10.88
C LEU A 746 13.31 54.83 10.98
N SER A 747 13.50 53.76 11.76
CA SER A 747 12.47 52.78 12.11
C SER A 747 12.28 52.72 13.62
N PRO A 748 11.08 52.36 14.12
CA PRO A 748 10.86 52.13 15.55
C PRO A 748 11.74 51.00 16.06
N ASP A 749 12.12 51.10 17.33
CA ASP A 749 13.08 50.22 17.99
C ASP A 749 12.62 48.74 18.05
N LEU A 750 11.32 48.52 18.16
CA LEU A 750 10.71 47.18 18.25
C LEU A 750 10.06 46.74 16.93
N SER A 751 9.77 47.64 15.99
CA SER A 751 8.96 47.34 14.79
C SER A 751 9.78 46.70 13.67
N VAL A 752 10.23 45.46 13.88
CA VAL A 752 10.92 44.66 12.84
C VAL A 752 9.93 44.04 11.86
N PHE A 753 8.79 43.56 12.37
CA PHE A 753 7.63 43.09 11.62
C PHE A 753 6.46 44.04 11.86
N THR A 754 5.54 44.10 10.91
CA THR A 754 4.24 44.74 11.10
C THR A 754 3.35 43.91 12.04
N ARG A 755 2.33 44.54 12.64
CA ARG A 755 1.37 43.84 13.50
C ARG A 755 0.60 42.74 12.75
N GLU A 756 0.29 42.98 11.48
CA GLU A 756 -0.41 42.03 10.60
C GLU A 756 0.46 40.79 10.30
N GLU A 757 1.74 41.01 9.96
CA GLU A 757 2.71 39.92 9.80
C GLU A 757 2.87 39.12 11.10
N LEU A 758 3.04 39.79 12.25
CA LEU A 758 3.19 39.10 13.53
C LEU A 758 1.94 38.31 13.91
N THR A 759 0.74 38.80 13.62
CA THR A 759 -0.50 38.06 13.91
C THR A 759 -0.48 36.72 13.17
N THR A 760 -0.22 36.76 11.86
CA THR A 760 -0.16 35.57 11.01
C THR A 760 0.97 34.62 11.41
N ILE A 761 2.17 35.17 11.64
CA ILE A 761 3.35 34.39 12.04
C ILE A 761 3.07 33.66 13.36
N LEU A 762 2.53 34.36 14.35
CA LEU A 762 2.30 33.81 15.70
C LEU A 762 1.10 32.85 15.78
N GLU A 763 0.37 32.60 14.70
CA GLU A 763 -0.60 31.51 14.61
C GLU A 763 0.08 30.14 14.42
N ASP A 764 1.29 30.13 13.85
CA ASP A 764 2.06 28.90 13.66
C ASP A 764 2.59 28.38 15.01
N ARG A 765 2.19 27.14 15.35
CA ARG A 765 2.58 26.44 16.58
C ARG A 765 4.01 25.93 16.52
N HIS A 766 4.55 25.70 15.33
CA HIS A 766 5.89 25.16 15.15
C HIS A 766 6.98 26.24 15.10
N LEU A 767 6.64 27.50 15.37
CA LEU A 767 7.65 28.54 15.50
C LEU A 767 8.67 28.20 16.59
N PRO A 768 9.99 28.33 16.32
CA PRO A 768 11.05 28.00 17.27
C PRO A 768 11.30 29.12 18.30
N ILE A 769 10.23 29.47 19.01
CA ILE A 769 10.23 30.44 20.12
C ILE A 769 9.46 29.85 21.31
N SER A 770 9.90 30.16 22.52
CA SER A 770 9.23 29.71 23.73
C SER A 770 7.87 30.40 23.95
N ASP A 771 6.97 29.78 24.71
CA ASP A 771 5.70 30.41 25.11
C ASP A 771 5.90 31.74 25.84
N LYS A 772 6.97 31.84 26.66
CA LYS A 772 7.36 33.10 27.32
C LYS A 772 7.71 34.19 26.29
N GLU A 773 8.41 33.84 25.22
CA GLU A 773 8.73 34.77 24.13
C GLU A 773 7.51 35.14 23.31
N ARG A 774 6.64 34.16 22.98
CA ARG A 774 5.37 34.38 22.30
C ARG A 774 4.48 35.34 23.09
N TYR A 775 4.39 35.15 24.42
CA TYR A 775 3.69 36.04 25.34
C TYR A 775 4.24 37.47 25.34
N ILE A 776 5.57 37.62 25.38
CA ILE A 776 6.23 38.93 25.30
C ILE A 776 5.85 39.65 24.00
N ILE A 777 5.89 38.96 22.85
CA ILE A 777 5.55 39.56 21.55
C ILE A 777 4.05 39.93 21.52
N ASN A 778 3.16 39.00 21.86
CA ASN A 778 1.72 39.25 21.88
C ASN A 778 1.36 40.45 22.78
N SER A 779 1.97 40.55 23.96
CA SER A 779 1.72 41.64 24.91
C SER A 779 2.33 42.98 24.45
N LEU A 780 3.52 42.98 23.86
CA LEU A 780 4.13 44.21 23.34
C LEU A 780 3.32 44.82 22.19
N PHE A 781 2.69 43.99 21.36
CA PHE A 781 1.96 44.41 20.15
C PHE A 781 0.44 44.37 20.30
N ALA A 782 -0.07 43.98 21.47
CA ALA A 782 -1.50 43.76 21.75
C ALA A 782 -2.17 42.89 20.66
N LEU A 783 -1.65 41.69 20.48
CA LEU A 783 -2.11 40.70 19.49
C LEU A 783 -2.82 39.54 20.20
N ASN A 784 -3.64 38.79 19.47
CA ASN A 784 -4.23 37.53 19.95
C ASN A 784 -4.95 37.65 21.31
N ASN A 785 -5.75 38.70 21.49
CA ASN A 785 -6.49 39.04 22.72
C ASN A 785 -5.63 39.40 23.95
N HIS A 786 -4.33 39.65 23.77
CA HIS A 786 -3.49 40.20 24.83
C HIS A 786 -3.60 41.73 24.90
N GLU A 787 -3.64 42.27 26.11
CA GLU A 787 -3.54 43.71 26.34
C GLU A 787 -2.11 44.22 26.10
N TYR A 788 -2.00 45.49 25.68
CA TYR A 788 -0.69 46.13 25.52
C TYR A 788 0.04 46.22 26.87
N LYS A 789 1.28 45.74 26.91
CA LYS A 789 2.20 45.91 28.04
C LYS A 789 3.53 46.45 27.55
N SER A 790 3.99 47.53 28.18
CA SER A 790 5.32 48.08 27.96
C SER A 790 6.41 47.12 28.46
N LEU A 791 7.65 47.32 27.99
CA LEU A 791 8.81 46.56 28.50
C LEU A 791 8.99 46.68 30.02
N ASN A 792 8.58 47.82 30.62
CA ASN A 792 8.65 48.03 32.07
C ASN A 792 7.62 47.18 32.82
N GLU A 793 6.39 47.08 32.29
CA GLU A 793 5.33 46.26 32.89
C GLU A 793 5.65 44.78 32.77
N LEU A 794 6.09 44.33 31.59
CA LEU A 794 6.54 42.95 31.38
C LEU A 794 7.73 42.57 32.26
N SER A 795 8.66 43.51 32.48
CA SER A 795 9.79 43.33 33.40
C SER A 795 9.32 43.05 34.84
N LYS A 796 8.34 43.82 35.33
CA LYS A 796 7.77 43.61 36.68
C LYS A 796 7.01 42.29 36.78
N GLU A 797 6.21 41.97 35.78
CA GLU A 797 5.36 40.79 35.77
C GLU A 797 6.16 39.48 35.66
N LEU A 798 7.21 39.47 34.83
CA LEU A 798 8.02 38.28 34.58
C LEU A 798 9.17 38.10 35.59
N GLY A 799 9.35 39.04 36.52
CA GLY A 799 10.48 39.05 37.48
C GLY A 799 11.85 39.22 36.82
N ASP A 800 11.90 39.76 35.60
CA ASP A 800 13.11 39.91 34.78
C ASP A 800 13.52 41.38 34.67
N LEU A 801 14.81 41.71 34.50
CA LEU A 801 15.24 43.07 34.17
C LEU A 801 14.71 43.52 32.80
N LYS A 802 14.36 44.81 32.64
CA LYS A 802 13.88 45.39 31.35
C LYS A 802 14.76 45.03 30.16
N ASN A 803 16.08 45.12 30.31
CA ASN A 803 17.02 44.77 29.26
C ASN A 803 17.03 43.27 28.94
N SER A 804 16.71 42.41 29.92
CA SER A 804 16.56 40.96 29.71
C SER A 804 15.33 40.66 28.84
N VAL A 805 14.17 41.26 29.17
CA VAL A 805 12.94 41.14 28.37
C VAL A 805 13.18 41.62 26.94
N ARG A 806 13.86 42.77 26.77
CA ARG A 806 14.21 43.30 25.45
C ARG A 806 15.15 42.38 24.67
N ARG A 807 16.14 41.76 25.31
CA ARG A 807 17.02 40.76 24.67
C ARG A 807 16.23 39.51 24.23
N ARG A 808 15.32 39.01 25.07
CA ARG A 808 14.44 37.88 24.71
C ARG A 808 13.58 38.21 23.50
N TYR A 809 13.02 39.42 23.44
CA TYR A 809 12.27 39.89 22.28
C TYR A 809 13.10 39.82 20.99
N TYR A 810 14.27 40.45 20.94
CA TYR A 810 15.09 40.42 19.71
C TYR A 810 15.55 39.00 19.35
N ARG A 811 15.86 38.17 20.35
CA ARG A 811 16.18 36.76 20.13
C ARG A 811 15.02 36.02 19.44
N ALA A 812 13.80 36.22 19.93
CA ALA A 812 12.61 35.63 19.34
C ALA A 812 12.40 36.11 17.89
N ILE A 813 12.57 37.40 17.62
CA ILE A 813 12.45 37.98 16.27
C ILE A 813 13.51 37.43 15.30
N VAL A 814 14.75 37.27 15.76
CA VAL A 814 15.82 36.61 14.99
C VAL A 814 15.44 35.17 14.69
N ASN A 815 14.97 34.42 15.69
CA ASN A 815 14.56 33.03 15.49
C ASN A 815 13.40 32.91 14.49
N ILE A 816 12.39 33.78 14.60
CA ILE A 816 11.29 33.86 13.63
C ILE A 816 11.85 34.11 12.23
N LYS A 817 12.74 35.10 12.03
CA LYS A 817 13.30 35.36 10.70
C LYS A 817 14.13 34.21 10.17
N LYS A 818 14.91 33.55 11.02
CA LYS A 818 15.67 32.35 10.63
C LYS A 818 14.74 31.21 10.22
N TYR A 819 13.65 31.00 10.96
CA TYR A 819 12.63 30.02 10.64
C TYR A 819 11.97 30.32 9.28
N LEU A 820 11.52 31.55 9.06
CA LEU A 820 10.93 31.99 7.79
C LEU A 820 11.89 31.89 6.60
N ASN A 821 13.20 31.97 6.86
CA ASN A 821 14.26 31.78 5.85
C ASN A 821 14.69 30.30 5.68
N GLY A 822 14.13 29.36 6.44
CA GLY A 822 14.54 27.95 6.44
C GLY A 822 15.90 27.68 7.10
N GLU A 823 16.41 28.60 7.93
CA GLU A 823 17.67 28.46 8.68
C GLU A 823 17.48 27.85 10.08
N LEU A 824 16.24 27.80 10.58
CA LEU A 824 15.86 27.08 11.80
C LEU A 824 14.74 26.09 11.49
N ASP A 825 14.85 24.91 12.11
CA ASP A 825 13.81 23.88 12.07
C ASP A 825 12.54 24.33 12.77
N GLU A 826 11.44 23.72 12.33
CA GLU A 826 10.18 23.75 13.04
C GLU A 826 10.30 23.09 14.42
N GLN A 827 9.72 23.71 15.43
CA GLN A 827 9.60 23.13 16.75
C GLN A 827 8.45 22.13 16.74
N MET A 828 8.70 20.89 17.19
CA MET A 828 7.62 19.92 17.38
C MET A 828 6.66 20.44 18.44
N ASP A 829 5.38 20.54 18.08
CA ASP A 829 4.31 20.86 19.00
C ASP A 829 3.89 19.58 19.75
N PHE A 830 3.83 19.68 21.07
CA PHE A 830 3.52 18.53 21.91
C PHE A 830 2.14 17.96 21.62
N GLU A 831 1.13 18.84 21.46
CA GLU A 831 -0.27 18.44 21.37
C GLU A 831 -0.63 17.93 19.96
N THR A 832 -0.05 18.47 18.90
CA THR A 832 -0.30 18.01 17.52
C THR A 832 0.62 16.88 17.09
N ASP A 833 1.91 16.94 17.46
CA ASP A 833 2.93 16.07 16.86
C ASP A 833 3.29 14.87 17.74
N ILE A 834 2.98 14.92 19.05
CA ILE A 834 3.36 13.87 20.00
C ILE A 834 2.13 13.16 20.59
N VAL A 835 1.13 13.90 21.08
CA VAL A 835 -0.04 13.32 21.76
C VAL A 835 -0.75 12.22 20.96
N PRO A 836 -1.02 12.35 19.64
CA PRO A 836 -1.68 11.30 18.86
C PRO A 836 -0.93 9.96 18.84
N TYR A 837 0.37 10.00 19.13
CA TYR A 837 1.28 8.85 19.07
C TYR A 837 1.62 8.27 20.44
N LEU A 838 1.18 8.89 21.54
CA LEU A 838 1.51 8.43 22.90
C LEU A 838 1.06 6.99 23.16
N LYS A 839 -0.03 6.53 22.53
CA LYS A 839 -0.50 5.13 22.62
C LYS A 839 0.53 4.07 22.20
N TYR A 840 1.54 4.47 21.42
CA TYR A 840 2.65 3.62 20.99
C TYR A 840 3.85 3.62 21.94
N PHE A 841 3.74 4.30 23.08
CA PHE A 841 4.77 4.33 24.13
C PHE A 841 4.25 3.70 25.42
N SER A 842 5.14 3.07 26.19
CA SER A 842 4.83 2.55 27.52
C SER A 842 4.52 3.70 28.49
N ASN A 843 3.84 3.41 29.60
CA ASN A 843 3.46 4.44 30.58
C ASN A 843 4.68 5.17 31.16
N SER A 844 5.78 4.48 31.46
CA SER A 844 7.03 5.10 31.90
C SER A 844 7.60 6.05 30.84
N ASP A 845 7.64 5.62 29.59
CA ASP A 845 8.12 6.44 28.47
C ASP A 845 7.25 7.69 28.29
N ARG A 846 5.92 7.58 28.41
CA ARG A 846 5.01 8.73 28.34
C ARG A 846 5.35 9.77 29.40
N VAL A 847 5.67 9.34 30.62
CA VAL A 847 6.04 10.27 31.71
C VAL A 847 7.29 11.07 31.34
N PHE A 848 8.34 10.42 30.80
CA PHE A 848 9.53 11.13 30.30
C PHE A 848 9.20 12.07 29.12
N ILE A 849 8.33 11.64 28.22
CA ILE A 849 7.88 12.45 27.09
C ILE A 849 7.16 13.71 27.59
N TYR A 850 6.20 13.58 28.52
CA TYR A 850 5.52 14.72 29.11
C TYR A 850 6.50 15.67 29.79
N ASP A 851 7.38 15.16 30.65
CA ASP A 851 8.27 16.03 31.40
C ASP A 851 9.31 16.75 30.53
N TYR A 852 9.81 16.06 29.50
CA TYR A 852 10.80 16.66 28.61
C TYR A 852 10.17 17.60 27.58
N PHE A 853 9.12 17.16 26.88
CA PHE A 853 8.54 17.92 25.76
C PHE A 853 7.43 18.90 26.18
N LYS A 854 6.63 18.59 27.22
CA LYS A 854 5.58 19.49 27.72
C LYS A 854 6.09 20.39 28.85
N ASN A 855 6.80 19.82 29.83
CA ASN A 855 7.25 20.57 31.02
C ASN A 855 8.66 21.18 30.86
N ASN A 856 9.37 20.93 29.75
CA ASN A 856 10.70 21.46 29.45
C ASN A 856 11.76 21.18 30.54
N LEU A 857 11.68 20.03 31.22
CA LEU A 857 12.70 19.65 32.21
C LEU A 857 14.05 19.35 31.53
N SER A 858 15.14 19.83 32.12
CA SER A 858 16.50 19.49 31.66
C SER A 858 16.86 18.04 32.00
N TYR A 859 17.94 17.51 31.40
CA TYR A 859 18.44 16.17 31.72
C TYR A 859 18.81 16.03 33.20
N GLU A 860 19.36 17.09 33.81
CA GLU A 860 19.69 17.11 35.24
C GLU A 860 18.43 17.04 36.11
N ALA A 861 17.41 17.87 35.80
CA ALA A 861 16.16 17.88 36.55
C ALA A 861 15.39 16.55 36.44
N LEU A 862 15.42 15.92 35.27
CA LEU A 862 14.87 14.58 35.05
C LEU A 862 15.63 13.52 35.86
N GLY A 863 16.97 13.57 35.85
CA GLY A 863 17.82 12.65 36.60
C GLY A 863 17.56 12.71 38.11
N GLU A 864 17.43 13.92 38.67
CA GLU A 864 17.09 14.13 40.08
C GLU A 864 15.68 13.62 40.41
N LYS A 865 14.68 13.97 39.58
CA LYS A 865 13.27 13.59 39.81
C LYS A 865 13.05 12.09 39.79
N TYR A 866 13.78 11.36 38.94
CA TYR A 866 13.60 9.91 38.74
C TYR A 866 14.74 9.06 39.29
N HIS A 867 15.66 9.66 40.03
CA HIS A 867 16.84 8.98 40.60
C HIS A 867 17.66 8.20 39.56
N LEU A 868 17.86 8.81 38.39
CA LEU A 868 18.65 8.25 37.28
C LEU A 868 19.95 9.02 37.11
N THR A 869 20.99 8.35 36.61
CA THR A 869 22.22 9.07 36.21
C THR A 869 21.94 9.92 34.98
N ARG A 870 22.80 10.93 34.76
CA ARG A 870 22.71 11.81 33.59
C ARG A 870 22.79 11.00 32.28
N GLU A 871 23.68 10.01 32.22
CA GLU A 871 23.89 9.17 31.03
C GLU A 871 22.63 8.35 30.72
N MET A 872 22.00 7.77 31.75
CA MET A 872 20.76 7.01 31.59
C MET A 872 19.62 7.90 31.09
N THR A 873 19.52 9.12 31.62
CA THR A 873 18.50 10.10 31.20
C THR A 873 18.69 10.49 29.73
N ILE A 874 19.92 10.79 29.31
CA ILE A 874 20.25 11.12 27.92
C ILE A 874 19.89 9.96 26.99
N ALA A 875 20.26 8.72 27.35
CA ALA A 875 19.96 7.54 26.55
C ALA A 875 18.44 7.34 26.37
N ILE A 876 17.66 7.49 27.45
CA ILE A 876 16.20 7.40 27.42
C ILE A 876 15.61 8.47 26.49
N ILE A 877 15.97 9.75 26.68
CA ILE A 877 15.40 10.84 25.89
C ILE A 877 15.80 10.73 24.41
N ASN A 878 17.03 10.35 24.09
CA ASN A 878 17.46 10.17 22.71
C ASN A 878 16.70 9.04 22.01
N ARG A 879 16.51 7.90 22.69
CA ARG A 879 15.66 6.81 22.19
C ARG A 879 14.22 7.28 21.95
N LEU A 880 13.63 8.02 22.90
CA LEU A 880 12.27 8.55 22.76
C LEU A 880 12.15 9.53 21.59
N ARG A 881 13.14 10.40 21.38
CA ARG A 881 13.20 11.32 20.24
C ARG A 881 13.24 10.58 18.91
N ILE A 882 14.07 9.53 18.80
CA ILE A 882 14.14 8.68 17.60
C ILE A 882 12.79 8.00 17.37
N ASN A 883 12.18 7.42 18.40
CA ASN A 883 10.88 6.76 18.30
C ASN A 883 9.77 7.72 17.85
N ILE A 884 9.70 8.92 18.43
CA ILE A 884 8.71 9.94 18.03
C ILE A 884 8.92 10.31 16.56
N TYR A 885 10.15 10.56 16.14
CA TYR A 885 10.47 10.88 14.74
C TYR A 885 10.09 9.74 13.77
N GLU A 886 10.47 8.50 14.07
CA GLU A 886 10.12 7.35 13.24
C GLU A 886 8.61 7.09 13.19
N ILE A 887 7.90 7.33 14.29
CA ILE A 887 6.45 7.15 14.34
C ILE A 887 5.72 8.26 13.57
N THR A 888 6.21 9.49 13.62
CA THR A 888 5.62 10.66 12.93
C THR A 888 5.93 10.66 11.43
N HIS A 889 7.12 10.22 11.02
CA HIS A 889 7.59 10.29 9.64
C HIS A 889 7.61 8.92 8.92
N GLY A 890 7.36 7.81 9.63
CA GLY A 890 7.40 6.46 9.07
C GLY A 890 6.12 6.08 8.31
N LYS A 891 6.29 5.40 7.15
CA LYS A 891 5.20 4.96 6.25
C LYS A 891 4.38 3.75 6.72
N THR A 892 4.52 3.30 7.97
CA THR A 892 3.88 2.06 8.43
C THR A 892 2.73 2.32 9.40
N ASP A 893 1.51 1.97 8.97
CA ASP A 893 0.28 2.14 9.75
C ASP A 893 0.12 1.09 10.88
N LYS A 894 0.93 0.03 10.88
CA LYS A 894 0.78 -1.13 11.78
C LYS A 894 1.82 -1.12 12.89
N LYS A 895 1.50 -0.43 13.98
CA LYS A 895 2.36 -0.25 15.17
C LYS A 895 1.80 -1.00 16.39
N PHE A 896 2.67 -1.43 17.29
CA PHE A 896 2.27 -2.06 18.56
C PHE A 896 1.66 -1.00 19.50
N ASP A 897 0.45 -1.24 19.97
CA ASP A 897 -0.33 -0.29 20.78
C ASP A 897 -0.28 -0.74 22.26
N PHE A 898 0.33 0.08 23.10
CA PHE A 898 0.49 -0.20 24.52
C PHE A 898 -0.81 -0.03 25.32
N ASP A 899 -1.76 0.77 24.83
CA ASP A 899 -3.08 0.88 25.45
C ASP A 899 -3.87 -0.40 25.19
N TYR A 900 -3.90 -0.86 23.93
CA TYR A 900 -4.56 -2.11 23.58
C TYR A 900 -3.92 -3.34 24.25
N TYR A 901 -2.61 -3.33 24.47
CA TYR A 901 -1.90 -4.37 25.22
C TYR A 901 -2.52 -4.64 26.60
N GLN A 902 -2.86 -3.58 27.35
CA GLN A 902 -3.41 -3.69 28.71
C GLN A 902 -4.79 -4.38 28.75
N GLU A 903 -5.55 -4.24 27.66
CA GLU A 903 -6.82 -4.95 27.47
C GLU A 903 -6.58 -6.39 26.99
N ALA A 904 -5.68 -6.57 26.03
CA ALA A 904 -5.41 -7.83 25.36
C ALA A 904 -4.87 -8.92 26.29
N ILE A 905 -3.98 -8.60 27.24
CA ILE A 905 -3.42 -9.58 28.18
C ILE A 905 -4.44 -10.16 29.16
N LYS A 906 -5.57 -9.49 29.35
CA LYS A 906 -6.69 -9.98 30.18
C LYS A 906 -7.67 -10.83 29.39
N SER A 907 -7.53 -10.87 28.06
CA SER A 907 -8.44 -11.59 27.18
C SER A 907 -8.10 -13.08 27.14
N PRO A 908 -9.07 -13.98 27.39
CA PRO A 908 -8.86 -15.42 27.21
C PRO A 908 -8.64 -15.78 25.72
N ASP A 909 -9.08 -14.92 24.81
CA ASP A 909 -8.95 -15.08 23.35
C ASP A 909 -7.56 -14.69 22.83
N LEU A 910 -6.64 -14.18 23.66
CA LEU A 910 -5.30 -13.80 23.21
C LEU A 910 -4.55 -15.03 22.67
N PRO A 911 -4.09 -15.06 21.40
CA PRO A 911 -3.47 -16.23 20.76
C PRO A 911 -2.02 -16.49 21.24
N PHE A 912 -1.81 -16.49 22.55
CA PHE A 912 -0.56 -16.80 23.24
C PHE A 912 -0.69 -18.15 23.97
N TYR A 913 0.21 -19.08 23.66
CA TYR A 913 0.11 -20.48 24.11
C TYR A 913 1.17 -20.89 25.15
N GLY A 914 2.03 -19.96 25.57
CA GLY A 914 2.98 -20.16 26.67
C GLY A 914 2.39 -19.74 28.03
N ASP A 915 3.25 -19.69 29.05
CA ASP A 915 2.90 -19.09 30.34
C ASP A 915 2.68 -17.58 30.19
N LEU A 916 1.41 -17.19 30.04
CA LEU A 916 1.02 -15.80 29.81
C LEU A 916 1.39 -14.91 31.01
N LYS A 917 1.34 -15.44 32.24
CA LYS A 917 1.65 -14.68 33.44
C LYS A 917 3.14 -14.32 33.46
N VAL A 918 4.00 -15.32 33.28
CA VAL A 918 5.46 -15.10 33.22
C VAL A 918 5.83 -14.24 32.02
N ALA A 919 5.21 -14.43 30.86
CA ALA A 919 5.46 -13.61 29.68
C ALA A 919 5.05 -12.15 29.88
N THR A 920 3.94 -11.90 30.57
CA THR A 920 3.47 -10.56 30.93
C THR A 920 4.44 -9.89 31.90
N GLU A 921 4.88 -10.60 32.94
CA GLU A 921 5.87 -10.08 33.89
C GLU A 921 7.21 -9.74 33.21
N ILE A 922 7.70 -10.61 32.31
CA ILE A 922 8.89 -10.35 31.50
C ILE A 922 8.69 -9.09 30.65
N PHE A 923 7.54 -8.97 29.99
CA PHE A 923 7.22 -7.85 29.10
C PHE A 923 7.15 -6.53 29.87
N ASP A 924 6.47 -6.52 31.02
CA ASP A 924 6.29 -5.35 31.87
C ASP A 924 7.63 -4.84 32.40
N LEU A 925 8.51 -5.74 32.86
CA LEU A 925 9.86 -5.37 33.31
C LEU A 925 10.73 -4.88 32.15
N TYR A 926 10.60 -5.47 30.97
CA TYR A 926 11.37 -5.07 29.79
C TYR A 926 10.99 -3.68 29.30
N PHE A 927 9.70 -3.34 29.27
CA PHE A 927 9.21 -2.03 28.82
C PHE A 927 9.05 -1.00 29.94
N GLY A 928 9.35 -1.38 31.20
CA GLY A 928 9.18 -0.51 32.35
C GLY A 928 7.71 -0.13 32.55
N ILE A 929 6.80 -1.08 32.43
CA ILE A 929 5.36 -0.84 32.67
C ILE A 929 5.10 -0.83 34.18
N SER A 930 5.74 -1.75 34.91
CA SER A 930 5.65 -1.85 36.36
C SER A 930 6.66 -0.96 37.10
N GLU A 931 7.68 -0.43 36.42
CA GLU A 931 8.79 0.35 37.02
C GLU A 931 9.23 1.49 36.09
N MET A 932 9.79 2.58 36.64
CA MET A 932 10.23 3.75 35.85
C MET A 932 11.39 3.46 34.90
N ARG A 933 12.12 2.37 35.13
CA ARG A 933 13.30 1.97 34.35
C ARG A 933 13.04 0.61 33.70
N ARG A 934 13.42 0.49 32.42
CA ARG A 934 13.49 -0.78 31.71
C ARG A 934 14.61 -1.66 32.26
N LEU A 935 14.35 -2.94 32.46
CA LEU A 935 15.37 -3.93 32.82
C LEU A 935 15.92 -4.62 31.58
N SER A 936 17.22 -4.89 31.59
CA SER A 936 17.86 -5.71 30.57
C SER A 936 17.46 -7.19 30.73
N ILE A 937 17.56 -7.98 29.67
CA ILE A 937 17.22 -9.41 29.71
C ILE A 937 18.01 -10.18 30.79
N PRO A 938 19.32 -9.94 31.00
CA PRO A 938 20.05 -10.55 32.12
C PRO A 938 19.47 -10.18 33.49
N GLU A 939 19.12 -8.91 33.72
CA GLU A 939 18.51 -8.45 34.98
C GLU A 939 17.13 -9.09 35.20
N ILE A 940 16.31 -9.19 34.15
CA ILE A 940 14.99 -9.86 34.22
C ILE A 940 15.18 -11.34 34.57
N LYS A 941 16.14 -12.01 33.93
CA LYS A 941 16.44 -13.42 34.18
C LYS A 941 16.80 -13.66 35.64
N GLU A 942 17.69 -12.83 36.18
CA GLU A 942 18.12 -12.91 37.58
C GLU A 942 16.96 -12.63 38.54
N ARG A 943 16.20 -11.56 38.28
CA ARG A 943 15.09 -11.13 39.13
C ARG A 943 13.94 -12.14 39.20
N LEU A 944 13.57 -12.72 38.06
CA LEU A 944 12.50 -13.72 37.98
C LEU A 944 13.00 -15.16 38.20
N ASN A 945 14.30 -15.33 38.49
CA ASN A 945 14.97 -16.63 38.66
C ASN A 945 14.65 -17.62 37.52
N LEU A 946 14.70 -17.13 36.27
CA LEU A 946 14.31 -17.90 35.10
C LEU A 946 15.46 -18.84 34.66
N PRO A 947 15.26 -20.17 34.58
CA PRO A 947 16.31 -21.10 34.18
C PRO A 947 16.69 -21.01 32.68
N GLN A 948 15.90 -20.31 31.86
CA GLN A 948 16.04 -20.26 30.41
C GLN A 948 17.21 -19.38 29.92
N GLN A 949 17.62 -19.57 28.66
CA GLN A 949 18.59 -18.71 27.99
C GLN A 949 17.96 -17.35 27.60
N THR A 950 18.77 -16.30 27.48
CA THR A 950 18.33 -14.94 27.12
C THR A 950 17.55 -14.89 25.79
N THR A 951 17.91 -15.73 24.82
CA THR A 951 17.23 -15.85 23.52
C THR A 951 15.78 -16.30 23.67
N ALA A 952 15.48 -17.17 24.64
CA ALA A 952 14.12 -17.63 24.93
C ALA A 952 13.27 -16.50 25.53
N ILE A 953 13.86 -15.72 26.45
CA ILE A 953 13.19 -14.55 27.06
C ILE A 953 12.86 -13.51 25.98
N ASN A 954 13.81 -13.18 25.10
CA ASN A 954 13.57 -12.30 23.95
C ASN A 954 12.42 -12.80 23.06
N ASN A 955 12.41 -14.10 22.75
CA ASN A 955 11.34 -14.69 21.96
C ASN A 955 9.97 -14.59 22.65
N SER A 956 9.90 -14.74 23.97
CA SER A 956 8.66 -14.57 24.73
C SER A 956 8.07 -13.16 24.56
N ILE A 957 8.90 -12.12 24.70
CA ILE A 957 8.51 -10.71 24.48
C ILE A 957 7.94 -10.53 23.07
N TYR A 958 8.68 -10.99 22.06
CA TYR A 958 8.26 -10.89 20.67
C TYR A 958 6.95 -11.62 20.38
N GLN A 959 6.78 -12.84 20.91
CA GLN A 959 5.57 -13.63 20.68
C GLN A 959 4.36 -13.00 21.36
N LEU A 960 4.53 -12.42 22.55
CA LEU A 960 3.45 -11.68 23.22
C LEU A 960 3.04 -10.47 22.38
N MET A 961 4.00 -9.68 21.87
CA MET A 961 3.70 -8.53 21.01
C MET A 961 2.94 -8.92 19.74
N VAL A 962 3.40 -9.97 19.05
CA VAL A 962 2.73 -10.50 17.86
C VAL A 962 1.33 -10.99 18.20
N SER A 963 1.15 -11.68 19.33
CA SER A 963 -0.16 -12.22 19.75
C SER A 963 -1.18 -11.11 19.99
N VAL A 964 -0.75 -10.01 20.61
CA VAL A 964 -1.60 -8.82 20.83
C VAL A 964 -1.95 -8.16 19.50
N CYS A 965 -0.99 -8.01 18.58
CA CYS A 965 -1.27 -7.49 17.24
C CYS A 965 -2.23 -8.41 16.45
N LYS A 966 -2.07 -9.73 16.56
CA LYS A 966 -2.95 -10.74 15.95
C LYS A 966 -4.38 -10.62 16.50
N LEU A 967 -4.54 -10.47 17.81
CA LEU A 967 -5.85 -10.27 18.44
C LEU A 967 -6.52 -8.99 17.93
N ARG A 968 -5.76 -7.89 17.78
CA ARG A 968 -6.27 -6.64 17.19
C ARG A 968 -6.77 -6.79 15.76
N GLU A 969 -6.19 -7.73 15.00
CA GLU A 969 -6.64 -8.09 13.63
C GLU A 969 -7.74 -9.17 13.61
N GLY A 970 -8.26 -9.57 14.77
CA GLY A 970 -9.36 -10.53 14.92
C GLY A 970 -8.93 -12.00 14.99
N ILE A 971 -7.62 -12.29 15.10
CA ILE A 971 -7.12 -13.67 15.26
C ILE A 971 -7.15 -14.04 16.74
N LYS A 972 -7.92 -15.08 17.07
CA LYS A 972 -8.14 -15.54 18.45
C LYS A 972 -7.38 -16.84 18.77
N LYS A 973 -7.22 -17.11 20.06
CA LYS A 973 -6.69 -18.37 20.61
C LYS A 973 -7.62 -19.53 20.28
N THR A 974 -7.06 -20.68 19.91
CA THR A 974 -7.82 -21.93 19.81
C THR A 974 -8.04 -22.55 21.18
N ASN A 975 -9.22 -23.12 21.38
CA ASN A 975 -9.45 -24.00 22.53
C ASN A 975 -8.51 -25.22 22.42
N GLU A 976 -7.92 -25.62 23.54
CA GLU A 976 -7.01 -26.77 23.60
C GLU A 976 -7.14 -27.48 24.95
N PHE A 977 -6.82 -28.77 24.96
CA PHE A 977 -6.72 -29.58 26.18
C PHE A 977 -5.33 -29.42 26.84
N THR A 978 -5.29 -29.56 28.16
CA THR A 978 -4.05 -29.55 28.96
C THR A 978 -3.26 -30.84 28.75
N LEU A 979 -1.96 -30.81 29.10
CA LEU A 979 -1.14 -32.02 29.00
C LEU A 979 -1.63 -33.11 29.96
N GLU A 980 -2.07 -32.71 31.15
CA GLU A 980 -2.63 -33.60 32.16
C GLU A 980 -3.90 -34.29 31.67
N GLU A 981 -4.80 -33.54 31.01
CA GLU A 981 -6.01 -34.10 30.39
C GLU A 981 -5.66 -35.15 29.33
N ILE A 982 -4.65 -34.87 28.49
CA ILE A 982 -4.21 -35.79 27.43
C ILE A 982 -3.54 -37.05 28.00
N ILE A 983 -2.70 -36.90 29.02
CA ILE A 983 -2.06 -38.04 29.70
C ILE A 983 -3.14 -38.89 30.39
N SER A 984 -4.07 -38.26 31.10
CA SER A 984 -5.16 -38.95 31.79
C SER A 984 -6.08 -39.70 30.80
N TYR A 985 -6.39 -39.11 29.65
CA TYR A 985 -7.11 -39.78 28.57
C TYR A 985 -6.34 -41.01 28.06
N TYR A 986 -5.07 -40.82 27.70
CA TYR A 986 -4.23 -41.89 27.18
C TYR A 986 -4.11 -43.05 28.16
N GLU A 987 -3.82 -42.79 29.44
CA GLU A 987 -3.65 -43.85 30.43
C GLU A 987 -4.93 -44.68 30.67
N ARG A 988 -6.12 -44.05 30.53
CA ARG A 988 -7.41 -44.75 30.66
C ARG A 988 -7.76 -45.60 29.44
N HIS A 989 -7.44 -45.13 28.23
CA HIS A 989 -7.86 -45.77 26.98
C HIS A 989 -6.75 -46.48 26.21
N LYS A 990 -5.48 -46.40 26.67
CA LYS A 990 -4.34 -46.99 25.95
C LYS A 990 -4.55 -48.47 25.67
N ASP A 991 -5.16 -49.24 26.56
CA ASP A 991 -5.32 -50.69 26.32
C ASP A 991 -6.37 -51.00 25.25
N GLU A 992 -7.29 -50.07 24.99
CA GLU A 992 -8.36 -50.14 23.99
C GLU A 992 -7.93 -49.59 22.61
N MET A 993 -6.86 -48.80 22.56
CA MET A 993 -6.34 -48.19 21.33
C MET A 993 -5.58 -49.20 20.45
N ASP A 994 -5.78 -49.08 19.14
CA ASP A 994 -4.97 -49.81 18.15
C ASP A 994 -3.51 -49.31 18.11
N CYS A 995 -2.65 -50.08 17.43
CA CYS A 995 -1.22 -49.78 17.37
C CYS A 995 -0.89 -48.47 16.63
N ILE A 996 -1.74 -48.02 15.69
CA ILE A 996 -1.54 -46.80 14.92
C ILE A 996 -1.92 -45.57 15.77
N HIS A 997 -3.03 -45.67 16.53
CA HIS A 997 -3.51 -44.67 17.47
C HIS A 997 -2.52 -44.43 18.62
N LYS A 998 -1.99 -45.50 19.22
CA LYS A 998 -0.92 -45.41 20.24
C LYS A 998 0.28 -44.61 19.77
N VAL A 999 0.73 -44.86 18.53
CA VAL A 999 1.90 -44.18 17.94
C VAL A 999 1.68 -42.66 17.84
N TYR A 1000 0.45 -42.17 17.65
CA TYR A 1000 0.19 -40.73 17.64
C TYR A 1000 0.42 -40.08 19.01
N TYR A 1001 -0.05 -40.70 20.09
CA TYR A 1001 0.16 -40.24 21.47
C TYR A 1001 1.62 -40.36 21.91
N GLU A 1002 2.27 -41.50 21.65
CA GLU A 1002 3.68 -41.69 21.97
C GLU A 1002 4.59 -40.69 21.25
N ARG A 1003 4.32 -40.40 19.96
CA ARG A 1003 5.03 -39.35 19.21
C ARG A 1003 4.77 -37.94 19.76
N PHE A 1004 3.59 -37.70 20.31
CA PHE A 1004 3.24 -36.43 20.95
C PHE A 1004 3.98 -36.27 22.28
N PHE A 1005 3.92 -37.26 23.18
CA PHE A 1005 4.63 -37.23 24.47
C PHE A 1005 6.15 -37.16 24.31
N LYS A 1006 6.72 -37.90 23.36
CA LYS A 1006 8.15 -37.81 23.02
C LYS A 1006 8.56 -36.42 22.53
N ARG A 1007 7.65 -35.67 21.91
CA ARG A 1007 7.91 -34.29 21.45
C ARG A 1007 7.88 -33.31 22.62
N ILE A 1008 6.84 -33.38 23.46
CA ILE A 1008 6.65 -32.50 24.61
C ILE A 1008 7.76 -32.67 25.66
N ASN A 1009 8.18 -33.90 25.95
CA ASN A 1009 9.28 -34.14 26.90
C ASN A 1009 10.62 -33.52 26.46
N ASN A 1010 10.77 -33.16 25.18
CA ASN A 1010 11.96 -32.48 24.64
C ASN A 1010 11.80 -30.96 24.53
N THR A 1011 10.63 -30.38 24.83
CA THR A 1011 10.32 -28.96 24.65
C THR A 1011 9.84 -28.32 25.96
N GLN A 1012 10.75 -27.70 26.71
CA GLN A 1012 10.38 -26.80 27.81
C GLN A 1012 9.95 -25.45 27.21
N GLU A 1013 8.65 -25.20 27.06
CA GLU A 1013 8.13 -24.06 26.27
C GLU A 1013 7.61 -22.89 27.14
N ILE A 1014 8.49 -21.94 27.48
CA ILE A 1014 8.11 -20.56 27.85
C ILE A 1014 7.86 -19.68 26.60
N ASN A 1015 8.27 -20.15 25.42
CA ASN A 1015 8.43 -19.35 24.21
C ASN A 1015 7.14 -18.99 23.45
N GLY A 1016 5.96 -19.11 24.06
CA GLY A 1016 4.68 -18.78 23.42
C GLY A 1016 4.27 -19.66 22.23
N LYS A 1017 5.15 -20.60 21.81
CA LYS A 1017 4.90 -21.59 20.77
C LYS A 1017 4.77 -22.95 21.40
N LYS A 1018 3.65 -23.61 21.14
CA LYS A 1018 3.37 -24.96 21.59
C LYS A 1018 3.71 -25.97 20.50
N SER A 1019 4.21 -27.14 20.88
CA SER A 1019 4.07 -28.34 20.06
C SER A 1019 2.58 -28.63 19.81
N LYS A 1020 2.09 -28.31 18.60
CA LYS A 1020 0.68 -28.50 18.21
C LYS A 1020 0.16 -29.90 18.57
N ILE A 1021 -0.90 -29.95 19.36
CA ILE A 1021 -1.62 -31.19 19.67
C ILE A 1021 -2.16 -31.72 18.34
N PRO A 1022 -1.85 -32.99 17.97
CA PRO A 1022 -2.42 -33.59 16.78
C PRO A 1022 -3.95 -33.51 16.82
N THR A 1023 -4.57 -33.15 15.70
CA THR A 1023 -6.04 -33.02 15.60
C THR A 1023 -6.78 -34.29 15.98
N MET A 1024 -6.13 -35.46 15.84
CA MET A 1024 -6.69 -36.72 16.29
C MET A 1024 -6.83 -36.78 17.81
N ILE A 1025 -5.76 -36.46 18.55
CA ILE A 1025 -5.76 -36.38 20.02
C ILE A 1025 -6.82 -35.37 20.49
N THR A 1026 -6.87 -34.19 19.87
CA THR A 1026 -7.87 -33.18 20.22
C THR A 1026 -9.30 -33.68 20.03
N TYR A 1027 -9.56 -34.48 18.99
CA TYR A 1027 -10.88 -35.00 18.72
C TYR A 1027 -11.28 -36.16 19.64
N ASP A 1028 -10.34 -37.01 20.02
CA ASP A 1028 -10.54 -38.09 21.00
C ASP A 1028 -11.01 -37.53 22.35
N LEU A 1029 -10.31 -36.51 22.87
CA LEU A 1029 -10.69 -35.85 24.12
C LEU A 1029 -12.03 -35.10 24.00
N LEU A 1030 -12.33 -34.54 22.83
CA LEU A 1030 -13.60 -33.88 22.57
C LEU A 1030 -14.77 -34.89 22.59
N LYS A 1031 -14.58 -36.10 22.03
CA LYS A 1031 -15.54 -37.21 22.06
C LYS A 1031 -15.88 -37.67 23.48
N GLU A 1032 -14.92 -37.65 24.40
CA GLU A 1032 -15.17 -38.04 25.79
C GLU A 1032 -15.92 -36.95 26.56
N ARG A 1033 -15.63 -35.67 26.27
CA ARG A 1033 -16.13 -34.53 27.04
C ARG A 1033 -17.51 -34.08 26.61
N GLU A 1034 -17.78 -34.03 25.31
CA GLU A 1034 -18.98 -33.38 24.77
C GLU A 1034 -20.01 -34.40 24.30
N ALA A 1035 -21.19 -34.39 24.93
CA ALA A 1035 -22.28 -35.31 24.58
C ALA A 1035 -23.01 -34.95 23.27
N ASN A 1036 -22.88 -33.70 22.82
CA ASN A 1036 -23.63 -33.15 21.68
C ASN A 1036 -22.73 -32.97 20.44
N LEU A 1037 -21.97 -34.00 20.07
CA LEU A 1037 -21.18 -33.95 18.85
C LEU A 1037 -22.06 -34.01 17.60
N PHE A 1038 -21.63 -33.30 16.55
CA PHE A 1038 -22.13 -33.48 15.21
C PHE A 1038 -21.79 -34.91 14.74
N HIS A 1039 -22.83 -35.65 14.40
CA HIS A 1039 -22.71 -36.96 13.77
C HIS A 1039 -23.32 -36.90 12.37
N LEU A 1040 -22.52 -37.26 11.37
CA LEU A 1040 -22.93 -37.19 9.97
C LEU A 1040 -24.11 -38.13 9.69
N SER A 1041 -24.19 -39.23 10.43
CA SER A 1041 -25.24 -40.24 10.32
C SER A 1041 -26.61 -39.76 10.79
N THR A 1042 -26.67 -38.82 11.74
CA THR A 1042 -27.91 -38.32 12.35
C THR A 1042 -28.20 -36.84 12.06
N ALA A 1043 -27.25 -36.12 11.45
CA ALA A 1043 -27.38 -34.70 11.15
C ALA A 1043 -28.52 -34.37 10.18
N SER A 1044 -29.25 -33.29 10.47
CA SER A 1044 -30.29 -32.76 9.57
C SER A 1044 -29.70 -31.97 8.40
N LYS A 1045 -30.48 -31.80 7.31
CA LYS A 1045 -30.03 -30.99 6.16
C LYS A 1045 -29.84 -29.52 6.54
N GLU A 1046 -30.68 -29.00 7.42
CA GLU A 1046 -30.64 -27.63 7.93
C GLU A 1046 -29.39 -27.39 8.77
N GLU A 1047 -29.03 -28.37 9.60
CA GLU A 1047 -27.80 -28.36 10.41
C GLU A 1047 -26.54 -28.41 9.54
N ILE A 1048 -26.51 -29.23 8.49
CA ILE A 1048 -25.38 -29.23 7.56
C ILE A 1048 -25.30 -27.91 6.76
N LYS A 1049 -26.45 -27.33 6.38
CA LYS A 1049 -26.50 -26.00 5.74
C LYS A 1049 -25.97 -24.91 6.65
N SER A 1050 -26.31 -24.93 7.94
CA SER A 1050 -25.83 -23.94 8.90
C SER A 1050 -24.31 -24.04 9.08
N ILE A 1051 -23.77 -25.26 9.13
CA ILE A 1051 -22.32 -25.52 9.16
C ILE A 1051 -21.63 -24.99 7.88
N LEU A 1052 -22.19 -25.25 6.70
CA LEU A 1052 -21.60 -24.80 5.42
C LEU A 1052 -21.66 -23.28 5.22
N ASN A 1053 -22.69 -22.63 5.76
CA ASN A 1053 -22.92 -21.19 5.62
C ASN A 1053 -22.25 -20.35 6.72
N ASN A 1054 -21.69 -20.97 7.77
CA ASN A 1054 -21.02 -20.24 8.83
C ASN A 1054 -19.67 -19.71 8.35
N PRO A 1055 -19.49 -18.37 8.21
CA PRO A 1055 -18.25 -17.79 7.69
C PRO A 1055 -17.05 -17.97 8.62
N ASN A 1056 -17.28 -18.33 9.89
CA ASN A 1056 -16.23 -18.57 10.86
C ASN A 1056 -15.64 -19.99 10.78
N TYR A 1057 -16.31 -20.93 10.10
CA TYR A 1057 -15.84 -22.32 9.98
C TYR A 1057 -14.93 -22.51 8.77
N ILE A 1058 -13.77 -23.12 9.02
CA ILE A 1058 -12.79 -23.46 7.98
C ILE A 1058 -12.74 -24.99 7.84
N LEU A 1059 -13.61 -25.48 6.96
CA LEU A 1059 -13.73 -26.91 6.62
C LEU A 1059 -12.71 -27.28 5.53
N ASP A 1060 -12.18 -28.50 5.60
CA ASP A 1060 -11.37 -29.08 4.53
C ASP A 1060 -12.19 -29.17 3.23
N SER A 1061 -11.50 -29.08 2.09
CA SER A 1061 -12.15 -29.08 0.78
C SER A 1061 -12.97 -30.36 0.55
N LYS A 1062 -12.49 -31.51 1.02
CA LYS A 1062 -13.20 -32.80 0.96
C LYS A 1062 -14.41 -32.85 1.90
N THR A 1063 -14.26 -32.35 3.13
CA THR A 1063 -15.38 -32.21 4.09
C THR A 1063 -16.47 -31.32 3.50
N LYS A 1064 -16.11 -30.12 3.03
CA LYS A 1064 -17.03 -29.16 2.43
C LYS A 1064 -17.75 -29.74 1.21
N HIS A 1065 -17.02 -30.43 0.33
CA HIS A 1065 -17.60 -31.09 -0.84
C HIS A 1065 -18.62 -32.16 -0.43
N THR A 1066 -18.23 -33.04 0.50
CA THR A 1066 -19.10 -34.13 0.98
C THR A 1066 -20.37 -33.60 1.67
N LEU A 1067 -20.24 -32.60 2.55
CA LEU A 1067 -21.39 -31.96 3.19
C LEU A 1067 -22.30 -31.25 2.18
N SER A 1068 -21.72 -30.64 1.13
CA SER A 1068 -22.49 -30.01 0.04
C SER A 1068 -23.26 -31.05 -0.77
N ASP A 1069 -22.66 -32.21 -1.05
CA ASP A 1069 -23.31 -33.33 -1.74
C ASP A 1069 -24.47 -33.91 -0.92
N ILE A 1070 -24.37 -33.92 0.41
CA ILE A 1070 -25.45 -34.37 1.31
C ILE A 1070 -26.60 -33.37 1.36
N VAL A 1071 -26.30 -32.06 1.36
CA VAL A 1071 -27.30 -30.99 1.35
C VAL A 1071 -28.01 -30.87 0.00
N ASN A 1072 -27.29 -31.12 -1.09
CA ASN A 1072 -27.79 -30.95 -2.45
C ASN A 1072 -27.53 -32.22 -3.31
N PRO A 1073 -28.21 -33.34 -3.00
CA PRO A 1073 -27.95 -34.64 -3.64
C PRO A 1073 -28.26 -34.67 -5.14
N TYR A 1074 -29.04 -33.70 -5.64
CA TYR A 1074 -29.40 -33.55 -7.05
C TYR A 1074 -28.30 -32.90 -7.90
N GLY A 1075 -27.20 -32.43 -7.31
CA GLY A 1075 -26.13 -31.74 -8.02
C GLY A 1075 -25.37 -32.57 -9.06
N ASN A 1076 -25.55 -33.90 -9.11
CA ASN A 1076 -24.80 -34.83 -9.95
C ASN A 1076 -25.65 -35.68 -10.93
N LEU A 1077 -26.94 -35.38 -11.10
CA LEU A 1077 -27.79 -35.96 -12.15
C LEU A 1077 -28.17 -34.86 -13.15
N ASP A 1078 -27.80 -35.02 -14.41
CA ASP A 1078 -28.22 -34.08 -15.45
C ASP A 1078 -29.68 -34.34 -15.86
N GLY A 1079 -30.31 -33.39 -16.56
CA GLY A 1079 -31.70 -33.54 -17.00
C GLY A 1079 -31.94 -34.77 -17.90
N ARG A 1080 -30.87 -35.32 -18.51
CA ARG A 1080 -30.92 -36.53 -19.35
C ARG A 1080 -31.09 -37.78 -18.47
N ASP A 1081 -30.36 -37.87 -17.36
CA ASP A 1081 -30.47 -38.96 -16.39
C ASP A 1081 -31.86 -38.99 -15.72
N ILE A 1082 -32.42 -37.83 -15.37
CA ILE A 1082 -33.77 -37.70 -14.77
C ILE A 1082 -34.85 -38.14 -15.77
N ASN A 1083 -34.77 -37.68 -17.02
CA ASN A 1083 -35.71 -38.08 -18.07
C ASN A 1083 -35.63 -39.60 -18.35
N HIS A 1084 -34.44 -40.17 -18.31
CA HIS A 1084 -34.27 -41.62 -18.46
C HIS A 1084 -34.94 -42.41 -17.33
N VAL A 1085 -34.88 -41.94 -16.08
CA VAL A 1085 -35.64 -42.54 -14.97
C VAL A 1085 -37.15 -42.51 -15.23
N TYR A 1086 -37.68 -41.37 -15.70
CA TYR A 1086 -39.11 -41.28 -16.05
C TYR A 1086 -39.52 -42.22 -17.18
N ARG A 1087 -38.64 -42.44 -18.18
CA ARG A 1087 -38.88 -43.41 -19.27
C ARG A 1087 -38.85 -44.85 -18.77
N ILE A 1088 -37.97 -45.18 -17.82
CA ILE A 1088 -37.92 -46.50 -17.19
C ILE A 1088 -39.23 -46.75 -16.44
N ILE A 1089 -39.66 -45.81 -15.59
CA ILE A 1089 -40.92 -45.94 -14.84
C ILE A 1089 -42.14 -46.03 -15.76
N ASN A 1090 -42.22 -45.21 -16.81
CA ASN A 1090 -43.30 -45.32 -17.79
C ASN A 1090 -43.30 -46.68 -18.52
N SER A 1091 -42.13 -47.21 -18.87
CA SER A 1091 -42.01 -48.54 -19.47
C SER A 1091 -42.51 -49.64 -18.53
N LEU A 1092 -42.28 -49.51 -17.22
CA LEU A 1092 -42.80 -50.45 -16.22
C LEU A 1092 -44.33 -50.32 -16.06
N ILE A 1093 -44.88 -49.11 -16.10
CA ILE A 1093 -46.32 -48.85 -16.05
C ILE A 1093 -47.03 -49.37 -17.31
N GLU A 1094 -46.51 -49.07 -18.51
CA GLU A 1094 -47.08 -49.52 -19.79
C GLU A 1094 -47.11 -51.06 -19.90
N ARG A 1095 -46.15 -51.74 -19.26
CA ARG A 1095 -46.07 -53.21 -19.23
C ARG A 1095 -46.92 -53.84 -18.13
N GLN A 1096 -47.69 -53.04 -17.38
CA GLN A 1096 -48.47 -53.50 -16.22
C GLN A 1096 -47.62 -54.14 -15.11
N LEU A 1097 -46.33 -53.83 -15.07
CA LEU A 1097 -45.40 -54.27 -14.02
C LEU A 1097 -45.36 -53.29 -12.83
N LEU A 1098 -45.99 -52.13 -12.99
CA LEU A 1098 -46.11 -51.08 -11.99
C LEU A 1098 -47.51 -50.47 -12.11
N PHE A 1099 -48.32 -50.51 -11.04
CA PHE A 1099 -49.67 -49.94 -11.04
C PHE A 1099 -49.71 -48.64 -10.25
N VAL A 1100 -50.28 -47.59 -10.87
CA VAL A 1100 -50.43 -46.26 -10.27
C VAL A 1100 -51.91 -45.90 -10.36
N ASP A 1101 -52.67 -46.14 -9.29
CA ASP A 1101 -54.08 -45.78 -9.23
C ASP A 1101 -54.24 -44.37 -8.66
N LYS A 1102 -54.95 -43.50 -9.40
CA LYS A 1102 -55.17 -42.09 -9.03
C LYS A 1102 -56.20 -42.01 -7.91
N GLY A 1103 -55.73 -42.23 -6.69
CA GLY A 1103 -56.43 -41.88 -5.46
C GLY A 1103 -56.94 -43.07 -4.65
N LYS A 1104 -56.03 -43.77 -3.93
CA LYS A 1104 -56.20 -44.22 -2.53
C LYS A 1104 -55.01 -45.08 -2.09
N SER A 1105 -54.62 -44.87 -0.83
CA SER A 1105 -53.73 -45.69 0.02
C SER A 1105 -53.60 -47.17 -0.36
N TYR A 1106 -52.36 -47.62 -0.56
CA TYR A 1106 -51.95 -49.02 -0.76
C TYR A 1106 -52.53 -49.99 0.28
N ARG A 1107 -53.33 -50.97 -0.17
CA ARG A 1107 -53.52 -52.25 0.51
C ARG A 1107 -53.74 -53.37 -0.52
N LEU A 1108 -52.82 -54.34 -0.49
CA LEU A 1108 -52.88 -55.74 -0.94
C LEU A 1108 -53.99 -56.17 -1.93
N LYS A 1109 -53.56 -56.70 -3.08
CA LYS A 1109 -54.13 -57.91 -3.68
C LYS A 1109 -53.02 -58.88 -4.09
N LEU A 1110 -52.55 -59.64 -3.11
CA LEU A 1110 -52.11 -61.02 -3.32
C LEU A 1110 -53.23 -61.85 -2.67
N GLU A 1111 -54.23 -62.23 -3.47
CA GLU A 1111 -55.11 -63.41 -3.36
C GLU A 1111 -56.25 -63.29 -4.39
N GLU A 1112 -56.47 -64.40 -5.11
CA GLU A 1112 -57.44 -64.67 -6.20
C GLU A 1112 -57.04 -64.29 -7.65
N GLN A 1113 -56.12 -65.05 -8.24
CA GLN A 1113 -56.45 -66.10 -9.24
C GLN A 1113 -55.28 -67.07 -9.45
#